data_AF-A0A2M7TUN3-F1
#
_entry.id   AF-A0A2M7TUN3-F1
#
_cell.length_a   1.000
_cell.length_b   1.000
_cell.length_c   1.000
_cell.angle_alpha   90.00
_cell.angle_beta   90.00
_cell.angle_gamma   90.00
#
_symmetry.space_group_name_H-M   'P 1'
#
loop_
_entity.id
_entity.type
_entity.pdbx_description
1 polymer ?
#
loop_
_entity_poly.entity_id
_entity_poly.type
_entity_poly.pdbx_seq_one_letter_code
_entity_poly.pdbx_strand_id
1 'polypeptide(L)'
;MPEVSAFTFLEVRLPQENEYTVESMSSLLSNFVQAGKNNLLDLILGKKTTIASLEIVLSAGQLHFYFVVPTSNLEFFRSQILAQYPNAVTKEVRDYLSDVIANEKSSLRDNPKQSPQSGQPLEAQIATSRTPRNDITCSQITLSRPSSYPIKTNRDFKDTDPLASVLSPLARAAADSDFFIYQILLAPPPKNWQGSIISVIQNGIIVDAVKGFRQAHPDKSVFEVKIAYPGLLTQINILSNNPTLVTSVSSSFGAYTSPRGNFLKSTPPGSLTKNRLLKSIIKRQLRAFLPRQILNVEELSALWHLPTSLTRLPNIAWGKNLYADPPENLPVAEGLNDEQKSDITFFAKTEFHNKDAIFGIKQGEDRRRHNYIIGKSGTGKTTLIANMAIDDIRKGRGVAIIDPHGDLCDTILDYIPSSRVNDCCYFNPADPDYVYPLNVLEAQNESQKELVASGVISIFKKLYGNVSWGPRLEHILRNAVLTLVNTPGSDMTHIVEILTNPTYRKKVVAGLQNVTLRNFWINEFDRMDEKFQNEAIAPVLNKVGQFISSTNIRNTIAHPHSKINIQEIMDEKKILIADLSNGKLGEDNSALLGAMLITQIQLSAMNRVFQSQSDRSDFYLYVDEFQNFATEAFIKILSEARK
;
A
#
# COMPACT_ATOMS: atom_id res chain seq x y z
N MET A 1 36.07 26.89 21.75
CA MET A 1 36.21 25.46 21.38
C MET A 1 35.43 25.26 20.10
N PRO A 2 35.98 24.70 19.00
CA PRO A 2 35.20 24.52 17.79
C PRO A 2 34.19 23.38 18.02
N GLU A 3 32.92 23.68 17.76
CA GLU A 3 31.76 22.79 17.87
C GLU A 3 32.01 21.48 17.13
N VAL A 4 31.70 20.37 17.78
CA VAL A 4 31.63 19.07 17.09
C VAL A 4 30.43 19.17 16.15
N SER A 5 30.67 19.20 14.84
CA SER A 5 29.62 19.20 13.83
C SER A 5 28.68 18.03 14.08
N ALA A 6 27.44 18.31 14.49
CA ALA A 6 26.42 17.28 14.59
C ALA A 6 26.22 16.67 13.20
N PHE A 7 26.15 15.35 13.09
CA PHE A 7 25.74 14.66 11.87
C PHE A 7 24.23 14.42 11.92
N THR A 8 23.57 14.57 10.78
CA THR A 8 22.17 14.16 10.59
C THR A 8 22.15 12.86 9.80
N PHE A 9 21.28 11.94 10.23
CA PHE A 9 21.12 10.61 9.63
C PHE A 9 19.87 10.63 8.74
N LEU A 10 20.09 10.57 7.43
CA LEU A 10 19.02 10.46 6.45
C LEU A 10 18.87 9.01 6.03
N GLU A 11 17.80 8.36 6.47
CA GLU A 11 17.37 7.10 5.87
C GLU A 11 16.77 7.39 4.50
N VAL A 12 17.22 6.66 3.48
CA VAL A 12 16.72 6.82 2.11
C VAL A 12 16.15 5.49 1.64
N ARG A 13 14.87 5.52 1.25
CA ARG A 13 14.15 4.35 0.75
C ARG A 13 13.66 4.61 -0.66
N LEU A 14 13.92 3.66 -1.55
CA LEU A 14 13.43 3.71 -2.93
C LEU A 14 12.17 2.83 -3.09
N PRO A 15 11.30 3.14 -4.07
CA PRO A 15 10.28 2.20 -4.53
C PRO A 15 10.92 0.90 -5.03
N GLN A 16 10.25 -0.24 -4.81
CA GLN A 16 10.75 -1.54 -5.27
C GLN A 16 10.82 -1.64 -6.80
N GLU A 17 9.85 -1.05 -7.50
CA GLU A 17 9.80 -0.96 -8.96
C GLU A 17 10.39 0.37 -9.44
N ASN A 18 11.66 0.62 -9.13
CA ASN A 18 12.35 1.82 -9.58
C ASN A 18 13.20 1.58 -10.84
N GLU A 19 13.36 2.60 -11.67
CA GLU A 19 14.19 2.57 -12.89
C GLU A 19 15.57 3.21 -12.67
N TYR A 20 15.98 3.42 -11.41
CA TYR A 20 17.27 4.05 -11.11
C TYR A 20 18.43 3.09 -11.36
N THR A 21 19.56 3.66 -11.79
CA THR A 21 20.76 2.91 -12.16
C THR A 21 21.95 3.26 -11.26
N VAL A 22 23.02 2.48 -11.35
CA VAL A 22 24.27 2.76 -10.62
C VAL A 22 24.93 4.06 -11.11
N GLU A 23 24.73 4.44 -12.37
CA GLU A 23 25.16 5.72 -12.94
C GLU A 23 24.50 6.92 -12.25
N SER A 24 23.26 6.73 -11.74
CA SER A 24 22.60 7.74 -10.93
C SER A 24 23.44 8.04 -9.68
N MET A 25 23.95 7.00 -9.01
CA MET A 25 24.82 7.17 -7.85
C MET A 25 26.15 7.82 -8.22
N SER A 26 26.75 7.45 -9.35
CA SER A 26 28.00 8.08 -9.83
C SER A 26 27.83 9.59 -10.05
N SER A 27 26.68 9.99 -10.60
CA SER A 27 26.31 11.39 -10.81
C SER A 27 26.15 12.13 -9.47
N LEU A 28 25.45 11.53 -8.50
CA LEU A 28 25.29 12.08 -7.15
C LEU A 28 26.65 12.27 -6.45
N LEU A 29 27.53 11.26 -6.49
CA LEU A 29 28.85 11.32 -5.88
C LEU A 29 29.74 12.37 -6.54
N SER A 30 29.61 12.58 -7.85
CA SER A 30 30.30 13.66 -8.56
C SER A 30 29.92 15.04 -8.02
N ASN A 31 28.65 15.24 -7.65
CA ASN A 31 28.20 16.48 -7.00
C ASN A 31 28.77 16.62 -5.58
N PHE A 32 28.91 15.51 -4.84
CA PHE A 32 29.53 15.53 -3.51
C PHE A 32 31.03 15.90 -3.57
N VAL A 33 31.75 15.49 -4.62
CA VAL A 33 33.15 15.92 -4.84
C VAL A 33 33.25 17.43 -4.98
N GLN A 34 32.29 18.07 -5.68
CA GLN A 34 32.28 19.52 -5.87
C GLN A 34 32.02 20.26 -4.56
N ALA A 35 31.08 19.77 -3.75
CA ALA A 35 30.77 20.34 -2.43
C ALA A 35 31.98 20.35 -1.49
N GLY A 36 32.79 19.29 -1.51
CA GLY A 36 34.00 19.17 -0.69
C GLY A 36 35.12 20.18 -1.03
N LYS A 37 35.06 20.87 -2.18
CA LYS A 37 36.04 21.89 -2.57
C LYS A 37 35.80 23.26 -1.92
N ASN A 38 34.60 23.52 -1.39
CA ASN A 38 34.19 24.85 -0.91
C ASN A 38 34.61 25.16 0.55
N ASN A 39 35.10 24.19 1.32
CA ASN A 39 35.61 24.42 2.68
C ASN A 39 37.11 24.80 2.67
N LEU A 40 37.42 26.01 2.19
CA LEU A 40 38.78 26.55 2.07
C LEU A 40 39.55 26.63 3.40
N LEU A 41 38.87 26.88 4.53
CA LEU A 41 39.50 27.09 5.84
C LEU A 41 39.96 25.78 6.51
N ASP A 42 39.22 24.67 6.38
CA ASP A 42 39.61 23.36 6.94
C ASP A 42 40.78 22.73 6.18
N LEU A 43 40.90 23.06 4.89
CA LEU A 43 41.97 22.59 4.02
C LEU A 43 43.34 23.17 4.41
N ILE A 44 43.37 24.40 4.94
CA ILE A 44 44.58 25.10 5.40
C ILE A 44 45.09 24.51 6.72
N LEU A 45 44.20 23.98 7.58
CA LEU A 45 44.53 23.37 8.87
C LEU A 45 44.84 21.86 8.78
N GLY A 46 44.81 21.26 7.58
CA GLY A 46 45.12 19.85 7.37
C GLY A 46 44.14 18.87 8.01
N LYS A 47 42.97 19.33 8.47
CA LYS A 47 41.92 18.48 9.05
C LYS A 47 41.17 17.77 7.93
N LYS A 48 41.27 16.43 7.89
CA LYS A 48 40.45 15.60 7.00
C LYS A 48 39.03 15.50 7.57
N THR A 49 38.18 16.44 7.22
CA THR A 49 36.76 16.42 7.62
C THR A 49 35.98 15.48 6.71
N THR A 50 35.09 14.69 7.33
CA THR A 50 34.19 13.78 6.60
C THR A 50 33.14 14.63 5.86
N ILE A 51 33.05 14.46 4.55
CA ILE A 51 32.04 15.11 3.69
C ILE A 51 30.67 14.49 3.98
N ALA A 52 30.62 13.17 3.92
CA ALA A 52 29.44 12.35 4.16
C ALA A 52 29.89 10.92 4.50
N SER A 53 29.01 10.16 5.13
CA SER A 53 29.13 8.71 5.26
C SER A 53 27.97 8.04 4.53
N LEU A 54 28.30 7.04 3.72
CA LEU A 54 27.34 6.17 3.07
C LEU A 54 27.25 4.88 3.88
N GLU A 55 26.07 4.54 4.39
CA GLU A 55 25.93 3.43 5.35
C GLU A 55 24.82 2.46 4.90
N ILE A 56 25.09 1.16 4.97
CA ILE A 56 24.09 0.08 4.91
C ILE A 56 24.07 -0.60 6.27
N VAL A 57 22.88 -0.75 6.85
CA VAL A 57 22.71 -1.31 8.19
C VAL A 57 21.73 -2.46 8.15
N LEU A 58 22.14 -3.61 8.69
CA LEU A 58 21.23 -4.70 9.05
C LEU A 58 20.81 -4.50 10.50
N SER A 59 19.51 -4.36 10.75
CA SER A 59 18.94 -4.27 12.10
C SER A 59 17.54 -4.88 12.09
N ALA A 60 17.19 -5.66 13.11
CA ALA A 60 15.88 -6.32 13.22
C ALA A 60 15.48 -7.09 11.95
N GLY A 61 16.45 -7.79 11.33
CA GLY A 61 16.24 -8.57 10.11
C GLY A 61 16.05 -7.76 8.82
N GLN A 62 16.15 -6.42 8.86
CA GLN A 62 15.96 -5.54 7.69
C GLN A 62 17.23 -4.76 7.31
N LEU A 63 17.41 -4.56 6.01
CA LEU A 63 18.50 -3.75 5.44
C LEU A 63 18.03 -2.31 5.19
N HIS A 64 18.74 -1.35 5.78
CA HIS A 64 18.48 0.07 5.68
C HIS A 64 19.66 0.80 5.02
N PHE A 65 19.36 1.84 4.24
CA PHE A 65 20.34 2.66 3.54
C PHE A 65 20.33 4.08 4.09
N TYR A 66 21.51 4.60 4.42
CA TYR A 66 21.67 5.90 5.04
C TYR A 66 22.70 6.77 4.33
N PHE A 67 22.38 8.06 4.25
CA PHE A 67 23.35 9.13 4.07
C PHE A 67 23.51 9.85 5.41
N VAL A 68 24.71 9.85 5.96
CA VAL A 68 25.02 10.58 7.19
C VAL A 68 25.87 11.79 6.83
N VAL A 69 25.29 12.97 7.01
CA VAL A 69 25.83 14.23 6.47
C VAL A 69 25.98 15.29 7.57
N PRO A 70 26.91 16.25 7.44
CA PRO A 70 27.01 17.36 8.37
C PRO A 70 25.69 18.12 8.44
N THR A 71 25.17 18.36 9.64
CA THR A 71 23.86 19.02 9.85
C THR A 71 23.83 20.41 9.23
N SER A 72 24.97 21.12 9.20
CA SER A 72 25.10 22.43 8.56
C SER A 72 24.82 22.43 7.04
N ASN A 73 24.95 21.27 6.39
CA ASN A 73 24.83 21.12 4.94
C ASN A 73 23.68 20.18 4.56
N LEU A 74 22.79 19.86 5.51
CA LEU A 74 21.71 18.88 5.34
C LEU A 74 20.89 19.13 4.08
N GLU A 75 20.39 20.35 3.91
CA GLU A 75 19.54 20.74 2.78
C GLU A 75 20.27 20.64 1.43
N PHE A 76 21.57 20.93 1.40
CA PHE A 76 22.38 20.71 0.21
C PHE A 76 22.41 19.22 -0.14
N PHE A 77 22.76 18.33 0.79
CA PHE A 77 22.83 16.90 0.51
C PHE A 77 21.47 16.30 0.17
N ARG A 78 20.41 16.67 0.90
CA ARG A 78 19.03 16.26 0.64
C ARG A 78 18.59 16.67 -0.77
N SER A 79 18.82 17.92 -1.17
CA SER A 79 18.49 18.39 -2.52
C SER A 79 19.24 17.65 -3.62
N GLN A 80 20.53 17.34 -3.41
CA GLN A 80 21.31 16.56 -4.37
C GLN A 80 20.79 15.13 -4.50
N ILE A 81 20.43 14.49 -3.37
CA ILE A 81 19.85 13.14 -3.36
C ILE A 81 18.52 13.14 -4.12
N LEU A 82 17.60 14.06 -3.80
CA LEU A 82 16.28 14.13 -4.44
C LEU A 82 16.35 14.54 -5.92
N ALA A 83 17.34 15.35 -6.31
CA ALA A 83 17.56 15.68 -7.72
C ALA A 83 17.90 14.44 -8.56
N GLN A 84 18.65 13.49 -7.96
CA GLN A 84 19.05 12.25 -8.64
C GLN A 84 18.04 11.11 -8.43
N TYR A 85 17.32 11.13 -7.32
CA TYR A 85 16.31 10.15 -6.93
C TYR A 85 14.99 10.86 -6.55
N PRO A 86 14.22 11.39 -7.51
CA PRO A 86 13.02 12.17 -7.22
C PRO A 86 11.93 11.44 -6.43
N ASN A 87 11.84 10.11 -6.60
CA ASN A 87 10.83 9.27 -5.94
C ASN A 87 11.36 8.65 -4.63
N ALA A 88 12.54 9.09 -4.14
CA ALA A 88 13.09 8.59 -2.90
C ALA A 88 12.37 9.19 -1.69
N VAL A 89 11.98 8.33 -0.76
CA VAL A 89 11.52 8.76 0.57
C VAL A 89 12.75 9.00 1.44
N THR A 90 12.96 10.24 1.87
CA THR A 90 14.04 10.58 2.80
C THR A 90 13.48 10.88 4.18
N LYS A 91 14.01 10.23 5.22
CA LYS A 91 13.56 10.41 6.61
C LYS A 91 14.74 10.69 7.52
N GLU A 92 14.64 11.75 8.32
CA GLU A 92 15.60 11.97 9.41
C GLU A 92 15.35 10.97 10.53
N VAL A 93 16.41 10.29 10.96
CA VAL A 93 16.35 9.31 12.04
C VAL A 93 17.39 9.63 13.13
N ARG A 94 17.22 9.01 14.30
CA ARG A 94 18.24 9.05 15.36
C ARG A 94 19.45 8.19 14.95
N ASP A 95 20.63 8.51 15.48
CA ASP A 95 21.82 7.68 15.29
C ASP A 95 21.53 6.26 15.79
N TYR A 96 21.49 5.29 14.90
CA TYR A 96 21.24 3.89 15.21
C TYR A 96 22.37 3.24 16.03
N LEU A 97 23.52 3.92 16.20
CA LEU A 97 24.57 3.54 17.15
C LEU A 97 24.42 4.20 18.52
N SER A 98 23.42 5.06 18.76
CA SER A 98 23.26 5.78 20.04
C SER A 98 23.12 4.86 21.25
N ASP A 99 22.42 3.73 21.12
CA ASP A 99 22.30 2.72 22.17
C ASP A 99 23.61 1.93 22.41
N VAL A 100 24.40 1.76 21.34
CA VAL A 100 25.76 1.19 21.42
C VAL A 100 26.69 2.15 22.19
N ILE A 101 26.51 3.46 22.04
CA ILE A 101 27.28 4.53 22.69
C ILE A 101 26.86 4.73 24.16
N ALA A 102 25.56 4.62 24.49
CA ALA A 102 25.05 4.75 25.86
C ALA A 102 25.69 3.71 26.81
N ASN A 103 25.91 2.51 26.29
CA ASN A 103 26.65 1.44 26.92
C ASN A 103 28.18 1.63 26.91
N GLU A 104 28.74 2.75 26.47
CA GLU A 104 30.18 3.06 26.61
C GLU A 104 30.43 3.98 27.83
N LYS A 105 29.44 4.78 28.23
CA LYS A 105 29.56 5.74 29.35
C LYS A 105 29.39 5.10 30.74
N SER A 106 28.62 4.02 30.88
CA SER A 106 28.45 3.34 32.19
C SER A 106 29.64 2.47 32.59
N SER A 107 30.37 1.86 31.65
CA SER A 107 31.54 1.00 31.94
C SER A 107 32.77 1.76 32.43
N LEU A 108 32.81 3.08 32.26
CA LEU A 108 33.88 3.93 32.79
C LEU A 108 33.62 4.40 34.23
N ARG A 109 32.46 4.07 34.82
CA ARG A 109 32.06 4.49 36.19
C ARG A 109 31.97 3.36 37.21
N ASP A 110 31.95 2.10 36.80
CA ASP A 110 31.75 0.99 37.73
C ASP A 110 33.08 0.50 38.34
N ASN A 111 33.47 1.15 39.45
CA ASN A 111 34.35 0.56 40.45
C ASN A 111 33.57 -0.57 41.17
N PRO A 112 34.10 -1.80 41.29
CA PRO A 112 33.35 -2.93 41.84
C PRO A 112 33.41 -2.90 43.37
N LYS A 113 32.55 -2.09 44.01
CA LYS A 113 32.18 -2.25 45.42
C LYS A 113 30.75 -1.77 45.63
N GLN A 114 29.78 -2.67 45.47
CA GLN A 114 28.59 -2.75 46.34
C GLN A 114 27.76 -3.99 46.01
N SER A 115 27.41 -4.72 47.06
CA SER A 115 26.57 -5.93 47.11
C SER A 115 25.09 -5.62 46.84
N PRO A 116 24.31 -6.57 46.29
CA PRO A 116 22.92 -6.31 45.91
C PRO A 116 21.97 -6.38 47.11
N GLN A 117 21.13 -5.36 47.26
CA GLN A 117 19.92 -5.43 48.08
C GLN A 117 18.69 -5.67 47.19
N SER A 118 17.81 -6.50 47.72
CA SER A 118 16.62 -7.12 47.11
C SER A 118 15.38 -6.23 47.14
N GLY A 119 14.56 -6.32 46.07
CA GLY A 119 13.10 -6.20 46.14
C GLY A 119 12.49 -5.05 45.34
N GLN A 120 11.78 -5.38 44.24
CA GLN A 120 10.53 -4.75 43.73
C GLN A 120 10.03 -5.45 42.43
N PRO A 121 8.75 -5.29 42.02
CA PRO A 121 7.94 -6.38 41.42
C PRO A 121 8.02 -6.55 39.90
N LEU A 122 7.45 -7.68 39.47
CA LEU A 122 7.52 -8.34 38.17
C LEU A 122 6.46 -7.80 37.17
N GLU A 123 6.56 -6.55 36.71
CA GLU A 123 5.66 -6.01 35.66
C GLU A 123 6.41 -5.00 34.75
N ALA A 124 7.29 -5.52 33.90
CA ALA A 124 7.81 -4.87 32.67
C ALA A 124 8.74 -5.85 31.92
N GLN A 125 8.16 -6.90 31.34
CA GLN A 125 8.87 -7.84 30.46
C GLN A 125 8.18 -7.92 29.10
N ILE A 126 8.21 -6.84 28.32
CA ILE A 126 8.02 -6.90 26.86
C ILE A 126 9.04 -5.96 26.19
N ALA A 127 9.98 -6.59 25.48
CA ALA A 127 10.81 -6.05 24.39
C ALA A 127 11.73 -4.84 24.66
N THR A 128 12.79 -5.04 25.46
CA THR A 128 14.08 -4.36 25.20
C THR A 128 15.12 -5.44 24.91
N SER A 129 15.47 -5.62 23.64
CA SER A 129 16.54 -6.52 23.21
C SER A 129 17.89 -5.98 23.71
N ARG A 130 18.33 -6.48 24.87
CA ARG A 130 19.65 -6.22 25.44
C ARG A 130 20.72 -6.82 24.52
N THR A 131 21.50 -6.00 23.83
CA THR A 131 22.71 -6.46 23.12
C THR A 131 23.84 -6.67 24.13
N PRO A 132 24.39 -7.89 24.30
CA PRO A 132 25.48 -8.14 25.24
C PRO A 132 26.80 -7.48 24.79
N ARG A 133 27.54 -6.93 25.75
CA ARG A 133 28.66 -5.99 25.61
C ARG A 133 30.00 -6.58 25.11
N ASN A 134 30.09 -7.81 24.57
CA ASN A 134 31.40 -8.47 24.36
C ASN A 134 31.80 -8.93 22.95
N ASP A 135 30.92 -9.00 21.94
CA ASP A 135 31.28 -9.63 20.64
C ASP A 135 31.17 -8.71 19.42
N ILE A 136 31.41 -7.40 19.57
CA ILE A 136 31.52 -6.53 18.39
C ILE A 136 32.84 -6.75 17.67
N THR A 137 32.74 -7.22 16.43
CA THR A 137 33.83 -7.41 15.48
C THR A 137 33.79 -6.31 14.44
N CYS A 138 34.93 -5.64 14.20
CA CYS A 138 35.07 -4.65 13.14
C CYS A 138 36.30 -4.93 12.30
N SER A 139 36.24 -4.56 11.03
CA SER A 139 37.35 -4.67 10.08
C SER A 139 37.34 -3.49 9.11
N GLN A 140 38.50 -3.16 8.55
CA GLN A 140 38.58 -2.19 7.46
C GLN A 140 38.74 -2.91 6.13
N ILE A 141 38.06 -2.43 5.09
CA ILE A 141 38.27 -2.91 3.73
C ILE A 141 39.23 -1.95 3.03
N THR A 142 40.37 -2.48 2.59
CA THR A 142 41.46 -1.67 2.02
C THR A 142 41.88 -2.16 0.64
N LEU A 143 42.32 -1.26 -0.23
CA LEU A 143 42.99 -1.62 -1.48
C LEU A 143 44.32 -2.34 -1.21
N SER A 144 44.59 -3.37 -2.01
CA SER A 144 45.82 -4.17 -1.88
C SER A 144 46.98 -3.64 -2.71
N ARG A 145 46.69 -2.91 -3.79
CA ARG A 145 47.66 -2.18 -4.62
C ARG A 145 47.49 -0.66 -4.43
N PRO A 146 48.45 0.16 -4.88
CA PRO A 146 48.32 1.62 -4.84
C PRO A 146 47.02 2.10 -5.48
N SER A 147 46.47 3.21 -4.97
CA SER A 147 45.20 3.79 -5.46
C SER A 147 45.22 4.23 -6.92
N SER A 148 46.37 4.23 -7.60
CA SER A 148 46.47 4.42 -9.05
C SER A 148 45.84 3.27 -9.84
N TYR A 149 45.76 2.07 -9.26
CA TYR A 149 45.09 0.92 -9.84
C TYR A 149 43.60 0.93 -9.46
N PRO A 150 42.67 0.86 -10.42
CA PRO A 150 41.24 0.84 -10.16
C PRO A 150 40.74 -0.57 -9.80
N ILE A 151 39.67 -0.65 -9.01
CA ILE A 151 38.84 -1.87 -8.91
C ILE A 151 37.86 -1.94 -10.10
N LYS A 152 37.05 -3.00 -10.17
CA LYS A 152 35.93 -3.04 -11.13
C LYS A 152 34.96 -1.89 -10.89
N THR A 153 34.42 -1.36 -11.97
CA THR A 153 33.40 -0.30 -12.03
C THR A 153 32.06 -0.88 -12.42
N ASN A 154 30.99 -0.09 -12.41
CA ASN A 154 29.67 -0.58 -12.84
C ASN A 154 29.71 -1.21 -14.25
N ARG A 155 30.54 -0.70 -15.16
CA ARG A 155 30.67 -1.20 -16.53
C ARG A 155 31.16 -2.65 -16.63
N ASP A 156 31.80 -3.15 -15.57
CA ASP A 156 32.26 -4.53 -15.48
C ASP A 156 31.16 -5.51 -15.05
N PHE A 157 29.98 -5.01 -14.67
CA PHE A 157 28.79 -5.77 -14.25
C PHE A 157 27.62 -5.48 -15.20
N LYS A 158 27.37 -6.37 -16.17
CA LYS A 158 26.36 -6.14 -17.22
C LYS A 158 24.94 -6.48 -16.80
N ASP A 159 24.73 -7.71 -16.33
CA ASP A 159 23.40 -8.27 -16.07
C ASP A 159 23.10 -8.45 -14.58
N THR A 160 23.99 -7.96 -13.72
CA THR A 160 23.93 -8.16 -12.27
C THR A 160 24.23 -6.87 -11.55
N ASP A 161 23.47 -6.58 -10.52
CA ASP A 161 23.76 -5.45 -9.64
C ASP A 161 25.11 -5.68 -8.90
N PRO A 162 26.09 -4.75 -9.00
CA PRO A 162 27.39 -4.88 -8.32
C PRO A 162 27.28 -5.11 -6.81
N LEU A 163 26.30 -4.47 -6.16
CA LEU A 163 26.11 -4.46 -4.72
C LEU A 163 25.40 -5.72 -4.21
N ALA A 164 24.74 -6.48 -5.10
CA ALA A 164 24.10 -7.75 -4.75
C ALA A 164 25.07 -8.74 -4.07
N SER A 165 26.35 -8.72 -4.47
CA SER A 165 27.39 -9.55 -3.88
C SER A 165 27.57 -9.28 -2.37
N VAL A 166 27.54 -8.01 -1.95
CA VAL A 166 27.70 -7.56 -0.56
C VAL A 166 26.41 -7.71 0.23
N LEU A 167 25.25 -7.53 -0.40
CA LEU A 167 23.95 -7.64 0.27
C LEU A 167 23.50 -9.09 0.50
N SER A 168 23.90 -10.02 -0.36
CA SER A 168 23.45 -11.43 -0.30
C SER A 168 23.78 -12.16 1.00
N PRO A 169 24.98 -12.01 1.60
CA PRO A 169 25.24 -12.55 2.94
C PRO A 169 24.37 -11.91 4.02
N LEU A 170 24.10 -10.61 3.93
CA LEU A 170 23.30 -9.88 4.93
C LEU A 170 21.82 -10.26 4.87
N ALA A 171 21.28 -10.43 3.66
CA ALA A 171 19.89 -10.87 3.46
C ALA A 171 19.66 -12.32 3.92
N ARG A 172 20.72 -13.14 4.03
CA ARG A 172 20.65 -14.52 4.55
C ARG A 172 20.90 -14.63 6.05
N ALA A 173 21.14 -13.51 6.74
CA ALA A 173 21.27 -13.50 8.19
C ALA A 173 19.96 -14.04 8.81
N ALA A 174 20.08 -15.06 9.66
CA ALA A 174 18.95 -15.88 10.09
C ALA A 174 18.31 -15.41 11.41
N ALA A 175 18.98 -14.54 12.18
CA ALA A 175 18.51 -14.10 13.49
C ALA A 175 18.13 -12.62 13.47
N ASP A 176 16.94 -12.27 13.96
CA ASP A 176 16.48 -10.88 14.11
C ASP A 176 17.39 -10.04 15.03
N SER A 177 18.22 -10.70 15.84
CA SER A 177 19.22 -10.07 16.70
C SER A 177 20.56 -9.75 16.02
N ASP A 178 20.78 -10.20 14.78
CA ASP A 178 21.98 -9.87 14.02
C ASP A 178 22.00 -8.37 13.67
N PHE A 179 23.14 -7.73 13.91
CA PHE A 179 23.38 -6.32 13.63
C PHE A 179 24.65 -6.18 12.80
N PHE A 180 24.57 -5.48 11.67
CA PHE A 180 25.70 -5.25 10.77
C PHE A 180 25.71 -3.82 10.26
N ILE A 181 26.90 -3.22 10.12
CA ILE A 181 27.13 -1.94 9.46
C ILE A 181 28.16 -2.13 8.37
N TYR A 182 27.82 -1.70 7.17
CA TYR A 182 28.75 -1.40 6.08
C TYR A 182 28.82 0.12 5.91
N GLN A 183 29.97 0.73 6.20
CA GLN A 183 30.17 2.17 6.23
C GLN A 183 31.28 2.59 5.25
N ILE A 184 31.01 3.60 4.42
CA ILE A 184 32.01 4.28 3.61
C ILE A 184 32.08 5.75 4.02
N LEU A 185 33.15 6.14 4.71
CA LEU A 185 33.43 7.54 5.02
C LEU A 185 34.09 8.21 3.81
N LEU A 186 33.55 9.36 3.39
CA LEU A 186 34.04 10.14 2.25
C LEU A 186 34.74 11.42 2.73
N ALA A 187 35.86 11.77 2.09
CA ALA A 187 36.57 13.02 2.31
C ALA A 187 37.16 13.60 1.03
N PRO A 188 37.54 14.90 1.03
CA PRO A 188 38.21 15.51 -0.11
C PRO A 188 39.52 14.77 -0.40
N PRO A 189 39.82 14.46 -1.68
CA PRO A 189 41.10 13.86 -2.04
C PRO A 189 42.24 14.89 -1.92
N PRO A 190 43.51 14.46 -1.92
CA PRO A 190 44.65 15.38 -2.06
C PRO A 190 44.55 16.19 -3.37
N LYS A 191 44.84 17.51 -3.31
CA LYS A 191 44.63 18.45 -4.45
C LYS A 191 45.15 17.94 -5.81
N ASN A 192 46.34 17.31 -5.85
CA ASN A 192 47.01 16.89 -7.09
C ASN A 192 47.09 15.37 -7.25
N TRP A 193 46.13 14.59 -6.74
CA TRP A 193 46.21 13.13 -6.83
C TRP A 193 46.16 12.62 -8.29
N GLN A 194 45.28 13.16 -9.14
CA GLN A 194 45.24 12.83 -10.58
C GLN A 194 46.53 13.27 -11.28
N GLY A 195 47.01 14.49 -11.00
CA GLY A 195 48.27 15.01 -11.55
C GLY A 195 49.47 14.13 -11.21
N SER A 196 49.49 13.53 -10.01
CA SER A 196 50.55 12.59 -9.61
C SER A 196 50.55 11.33 -10.48
N ILE A 197 49.38 10.81 -10.84
CA ILE A 197 49.25 9.64 -11.73
C ILE A 197 49.57 10.02 -13.18
N ILE A 198 49.10 11.19 -13.65
CA ILE A 198 49.43 11.72 -14.98
C ILE A 198 50.95 11.86 -15.14
N SER A 199 51.63 12.35 -14.11
CA SER A 199 53.08 12.47 -14.11
C SER A 199 53.77 11.09 -14.24
N VAL A 200 53.26 10.05 -13.57
CA VAL A 200 53.77 8.67 -13.72
C VAL A 200 53.55 8.15 -15.15
N ILE A 201 52.39 8.42 -15.75
CA ILE A 201 52.09 8.02 -17.13
C ILE A 201 53.03 8.73 -18.12
N GLN A 202 53.20 10.04 -17.99
CA GLN A 202 54.01 10.86 -18.90
C GLN A 202 55.51 10.56 -18.78
N ASN A 203 55.99 10.39 -17.54
CA ASN A 203 57.40 10.13 -17.29
C ASN A 203 57.82 8.69 -17.62
N GLY A 204 56.87 7.76 -17.70
CA GLY A 204 57.16 6.35 -17.96
C GLY A 204 58.00 5.67 -16.87
N ILE A 205 58.46 4.46 -17.15
CA ILE A 205 59.36 3.70 -16.29
C ILE A 205 60.79 3.77 -16.82
N ILE A 206 61.77 3.87 -15.93
CA ILE A 206 63.19 3.78 -16.28
C ILE A 206 63.52 2.30 -16.45
N VAL A 207 63.95 1.90 -17.65
CA VAL A 207 64.33 0.51 -17.96
C VAL A 207 65.84 0.33 -17.86
N ASP A 208 66.61 1.39 -18.10
CA ASP A 208 68.06 1.44 -17.87
C ASP A 208 68.41 2.77 -17.18
N ALA A 209 68.75 2.69 -15.89
CA ALA A 209 69.07 3.86 -15.07
C ALA A 209 70.40 4.52 -15.44
N VAL A 210 71.32 3.78 -16.07
CA VAL A 210 72.65 4.27 -16.46
C VAL A 210 72.57 5.04 -17.78
N LYS A 211 71.74 4.57 -18.71
CA LYS A 211 71.51 5.26 -20.01
C LYS A 211 70.35 6.26 -19.99
N GLY A 212 69.63 6.36 -18.88
CA GLY A 212 68.44 7.22 -18.76
C GLY A 212 67.28 6.79 -19.67
N PHE A 213 67.28 5.55 -20.16
CA PHE A 213 66.28 5.06 -21.11
C PHE A 213 64.94 4.82 -20.41
N ARG A 214 63.89 5.47 -20.92
CA ARG A 214 62.53 5.40 -20.39
C ARG A 214 61.60 4.76 -21.40
N GLN A 215 60.68 3.94 -20.90
CA GLN A 215 59.60 3.33 -21.68
C GLN A 215 58.25 3.78 -21.14
N ALA A 216 57.21 3.79 -21.98
CA ALA A 216 55.84 4.03 -21.54
C ALA A 216 55.45 3.05 -20.41
N HIS A 217 54.71 3.55 -19.41
CA HIS A 217 54.29 2.72 -18.29
C HIS A 217 53.42 1.55 -18.80
N PRO A 218 53.71 0.29 -18.42
CA PRO A 218 53.03 -0.91 -18.95
C PRO A 218 51.51 -0.94 -18.64
N ASP A 219 51.12 -0.29 -17.55
CA ASP A 219 49.72 -0.15 -17.13
C ASP A 219 49.12 1.24 -17.44
N LYS A 220 49.66 1.97 -18.42
CA LYS A 220 49.16 3.30 -18.82
C LYS A 220 47.64 3.33 -18.98
N SER A 221 47.07 2.40 -19.75
CA SER A 221 45.63 2.33 -20.00
C SER A 221 44.80 2.08 -18.73
N VAL A 222 45.34 1.33 -17.77
CA VAL A 222 44.68 1.06 -16.48
C VAL A 222 44.64 2.35 -15.64
N PHE A 223 45.72 3.12 -15.65
CA PHE A 223 45.78 4.40 -14.94
C PHE A 223 44.89 5.47 -15.58
N GLU A 224 44.79 5.49 -16.92
CA GLU A 224 43.88 6.39 -17.64
C GLU A 224 42.41 6.16 -17.24
N VAL A 225 41.99 4.91 -17.06
CA VAL A 225 40.65 4.59 -16.53
C VAL A 225 40.46 5.13 -15.11
N LYS A 226 41.48 5.02 -14.25
CA LYS A 226 41.40 5.51 -12.86
C LYS A 226 41.17 7.02 -12.78
N ILE A 227 41.89 7.79 -13.59
CA ILE A 227 41.88 9.26 -13.53
C ILE A 227 40.81 9.91 -14.41
N ALA A 228 40.09 9.13 -15.23
CA ALA A 228 39.02 9.63 -16.08
C ALA A 228 37.86 10.26 -15.29
N TYR A 229 37.69 9.86 -14.03
CA TYR A 229 36.60 10.30 -13.16
C TYR A 229 37.13 11.00 -11.90
N PRO A 230 36.37 11.95 -11.33
CA PRO A 230 36.70 12.55 -10.04
C PRO A 230 36.75 11.46 -8.95
N GLY A 231 37.53 11.71 -7.90
CA GLY A 231 37.69 10.74 -6.81
C GLY A 231 37.64 11.36 -5.44
N LEU A 232 37.36 10.52 -4.46
CA LEU A 232 37.25 10.85 -3.05
C LEU A 232 38.25 10.02 -2.26
N LEU A 233 38.72 10.58 -1.14
CA LEU A 233 39.39 9.78 -0.14
C LEU A 233 38.33 8.94 0.57
N THR A 234 38.55 7.63 0.68
CA THR A 234 37.56 6.70 1.23
C THR A 234 38.14 5.89 2.39
N GLN A 235 37.34 5.70 3.44
CA GLN A 235 37.60 4.72 4.48
C GLN A 235 36.39 3.80 4.57
N ILE A 236 36.60 2.53 4.23
CA ILE A 236 35.56 1.51 4.24
C ILE A 236 35.69 0.69 5.52
N ASN A 237 34.63 0.68 6.32
CA ASN A 237 34.57 -0.04 7.59
C ASN A 237 33.38 -1.00 7.57
N ILE A 238 33.57 -2.17 8.16
CA ILE A 238 32.48 -3.10 8.49
C ILE A 238 32.48 -3.38 9.99
N LEU A 239 31.29 -3.50 10.58
CA LEU A 239 31.09 -3.78 12.00
C LEU A 239 29.90 -4.71 12.17
N SER A 240 30.01 -5.68 13.07
CA SER A 240 28.93 -6.61 13.35
C SER A 240 28.99 -7.11 14.79
N ASN A 241 27.86 -7.49 15.36
CA ASN A 241 27.81 -8.35 16.55
C ASN A 241 28.00 -9.85 16.21
N ASN A 242 28.07 -10.19 14.92
CA ASN A 242 28.25 -11.54 14.41
C ASN A 242 29.53 -11.63 13.54
N PRO A 243 30.61 -12.29 14.02
CA PRO A 243 31.88 -12.42 13.30
C PRO A 243 31.76 -13.18 11.97
N THR A 244 30.78 -14.08 11.84
CA THR A 244 30.56 -14.84 10.59
C THR A 244 30.10 -13.92 9.48
N LEU A 245 29.19 -12.97 9.76
CA LEU A 245 28.76 -11.95 8.81
C LEU A 245 29.92 -11.06 8.34
N VAL A 246 30.82 -10.66 9.25
CA VAL A 246 32.04 -9.90 8.90
C VAL A 246 32.88 -10.69 7.91
N THR A 247 33.06 -11.98 8.13
CA THR A 247 33.85 -12.87 7.27
C THR A 247 33.17 -13.08 5.92
N SER A 248 31.88 -13.38 5.89
CA SER A 248 31.10 -13.59 4.66
C SER A 248 31.05 -12.34 3.79
N VAL A 249 30.76 -11.17 4.38
CA VAL A 249 30.76 -9.89 3.65
C VAL A 249 32.16 -9.51 3.20
N SER A 250 33.20 -9.71 4.03
CA SER A 250 34.59 -9.49 3.64
C SER A 250 34.98 -10.28 2.38
N SER A 251 34.60 -11.56 2.31
CA SER A 251 34.88 -12.43 1.15
C SER A 251 34.11 -11.99 -0.10
N SER A 252 32.94 -11.38 0.08
CA SER A 252 32.08 -10.92 -1.03
C SER A 252 32.72 -9.79 -1.83
N PHE A 253 33.61 -8.99 -1.22
CA PHE A 253 34.36 -7.95 -1.93
C PHE A 253 35.31 -8.49 -3.00
N GLY A 254 35.54 -9.80 -3.06
CA GLY A 254 36.25 -10.45 -4.17
C GLY A 254 35.61 -10.18 -5.54
N ALA A 255 34.29 -9.94 -5.59
CA ALA A 255 33.55 -9.63 -6.82
C ALA A 255 34.07 -8.39 -7.55
N TYR A 256 34.64 -7.42 -6.81
CA TYR A 256 35.18 -6.15 -7.33
C TYR A 256 36.63 -6.24 -7.83
N THR A 257 37.25 -7.41 -7.77
CA THR A 257 38.64 -7.61 -8.19
C THR A 257 38.80 -7.33 -9.68
N SER A 258 39.71 -6.42 -10.02
CA SER A 258 40.18 -6.20 -11.39
C SER A 258 41.55 -6.86 -11.58
N PRO A 259 41.70 -7.89 -12.46
CA PRO A 259 42.96 -8.64 -12.58
C PRO A 259 44.19 -7.78 -12.89
N ARG A 260 44.04 -6.78 -13.78
CA ARG A 260 45.09 -5.80 -14.10
C ARG A 260 45.03 -4.55 -13.21
N GLY A 261 43.95 -4.38 -12.47
CA GLY A 261 43.72 -3.27 -11.55
C GLY A 261 44.06 -3.64 -10.12
N ASN A 262 43.09 -3.44 -9.23
CA ASN A 262 43.20 -3.59 -7.79
C ASN A 262 42.17 -4.58 -7.23
N PHE A 263 42.33 -4.93 -5.96
CA PHE A 263 41.41 -5.78 -5.23
C PHE A 263 41.33 -5.33 -3.77
N LEU A 264 40.17 -5.60 -3.17
CA LEU A 264 39.86 -5.23 -1.80
C LEU A 264 40.19 -6.38 -0.85
N LYS A 265 40.85 -6.05 0.26
CA LYS A 265 41.16 -7.00 1.34
C LYS A 265 40.61 -6.52 2.67
N SER A 266 40.16 -7.46 3.49
CA SER A 266 39.79 -7.21 4.88
C SER A 266 41.05 -7.10 5.73
N THR A 267 41.18 -6.00 6.46
CA THR A 267 42.29 -5.71 7.36
C THR A 267 41.71 -5.53 8.78
N PRO A 268 41.69 -6.59 9.60
CA PRO A 268 41.20 -6.48 10.97
C PRO A 268 42.12 -5.55 11.78
N PRO A 269 41.59 -4.79 12.74
CA PRO A 269 42.41 -3.92 13.57
C PRO A 269 43.26 -4.75 14.54
N GLY A 270 44.52 -4.38 14.71
CA GLY A 270 45.32 -4.89 15.83
C GLY A 270 44.77 -4.39 17.18
N SER A 271 45.12 -5.07 18.27
CA SER A 271 44.55 -4.84 19.62
C SER A 271 44.58 -3.37 20.08
N LEU A 272 45.69 -2.66 19.83
CA LEU A 272 45.87 -1.24 20.19
C LEU A 272 45.05 -0.27 19.30
N THR A 273 44.64 -0.72 18.12
CA THR A 273 43.92 0.10 17.13
C THR A 273 42.42 -0.18 17.07
N LYS A 274 41.95 -1.28 17.66
CA LYS A 274 40.52 -1.67 17.70
C LYS A 274 39.64 -0.53 18.23
N ASN A 275 40.00 0.02 19.38
CA ASN A 275 39.25 1.14 19.99
C ASN A 275 39.30 2.42 19.15
N ARG A 276 40.39 2.66 18.42
CA ARG A 276 40.50 3.83 17.52
C ARG A 276 39.60 3.66 16.30
N LEU A 277 39.53 2.45 15.75
CA LEU A 277 38.62 2.13 14.64
C LEU A 277 37.16 2.23 15.07
N LEU A 278 36.80 1.66 16.23
CA LEU A 278 35.44 1.75 16.76
C LEU A 278 35.01 3.21 16.97
N LYS A 279 35.86 4.04 17.57
CA LYS A 279 35.62 5.49 17.72
C LYS A 279 35.46 6.20 16.38
N SER A 280 36.23 5.80 15.36
CA SER A 280 36.14 6.34 14.00
C SER A 280 34.78 6.02 13.37
N ILE A 281 34.31 4.76 13.50
CA ILE A 281 33.01 4.31 13.00
C ILE A 281 31.87 5.07 13.69
N ILE A 282 31.88 5.08 15.03
CA ILE A 282 30.85 5.72 15.86
C ILE A 282 30.74 7.22 15.54
N LYS A 283 31.88 7.92 15.50
CA LYS A 283 31.90 9.38 15.30
C LYS A 283 31.83 9.79 13.83
N ARG A 284 31.82 8.84 12.89
CA ARG A 284 31.96 9.08 11.43
C ARG A 284 33.17 9.97 11.12
N GLN A 285 34.26 9.79 11.86
CA GLN A 285 35.48 10.57 11.74
C GLN A 285 36.59 9.74 11.14
N LEU A 286 37.23 10.24 10.09
CA LEU A 286 38.37 9.58 9.45
C LEU A 286 39.55 9.43 10.42
N ARG A 287 40.26 8.31 10.34
CA ARG A 287 41.45 8.09 11.17
C ARG A 287 42.59 9.04 10.75
N ALA A 288 43.33 9.55 11.74
CA ALA A 288 44.62 10.17 11.48
C ALA A 288 45.57 9.11 10.87
N PHE A 289 46.32 9.48 9.82
CA PHE A 289 47.27 8.62 9.09
C PHE A 289 46.67 7.42 8.33
N LEU A 290 45.47 7.55 7.79
CA LEU A 290 44.91 6.54 6.86
C LEU A 290 45.85 6.22 5.69
N PRO A 291 45.88 4.95 5.23
CA PRO A 291 46.33 4.63 3.87
C PRO A 291 45.60 5.53 2.88
N ARG A 292 46.30 6.13 1.91
CA ARG A 292 45.71 7.02 0.90
C ARG A 292 44.84 6.23 -0.08
N GLN A 293 43.69 5.72 0.37
CA GLN A 293 42.72 5.02 -0.45
C GLN A 293 41.85 6.04 -1.17
N ILE A 294 42.06 6.15 -2.48
CA ILE A 294 41.28 7.04 -3.35
C ILE A 294 40.50 6.14 -4.29
N LEU A 295 39.18 6.31 -4.30
CA LEU A 295 38.28 5.66 -5.25
C LEU A 295 37.61 6.75 -6.07
N ASN A 296 37.52 6.53 -7.38
CA ASN A 296 36.75 7.40 -8.24
C ASN A 296 35.25 7.14 -8.09
N VAL A 297 34.42 8.04 -8.61
CA VAL A 297 32.96 7.95 -8.45
C VAL A 297 32.35 6.68 -9.07
N GLU A 298 32.96 6.11 -10.12
CA GLU A 298 32.52 4.87 -10.77
C GLU A 298 32.88 3.61 -9.96
N GLU A 299 34.04 3.62 -9.30
CA GLU A 299 34.43 2.57 -8.35
C GLU A 299 33.57 2.63 -7.08
N LEU A 300 33.25 3.85 -6.62
CA LEU A 300 32.42 4.08 -5.45
C LEU A 300 30.97 3.69 -5.68
N SER A 301 30.40 4.05 -6.83
CA SER A 301 29.02 3.69 -7.17
C SER A 301 28.85 2.18 -7.29
N ALA A 302 29.86 1.45 -7.78
CA ALA A 302 29.84 -0.01 -7.77
C ALA A 302 29.89 -0.61 -6.35
N LEU A 303 30.60 0.04 -5.41
CA LEU A 303 30.71 -0.43 -4.03
C LEU A 303 29.50 -0.04 -3.18
N TRP A 304 28.83 1.05 -3.51
CA TRP A 304 27.68 1.54 -2.78
C TRP A 304 26.78 2.35 -3.69
N HIS A 305 25.53 1.91 -3.80
CA HIS A 305 24.43 2.61 -4.44
C HIS A 305 23.11 2.21 -3.78
N LEU A 306 22.04 2.97 -4.02
CA LEU A 306 20.72 2.60 -3.56
C LEU A 306 20.17 1.41 -4.39
N PRO A 307 19.35 0.50 -3.81
CA PRO A 307 18.86 -0.69 -4.51
C PRO A 307 18.17 -0.40 -5.85
N THR A 308 18.59 -1.09 -6.90
CA THR A 308 18.01 -0.98 -8.25
C THR A 308 16.93 -2.05 -8.49
N SER A 309 16.24 -2.00 -9.64
CA SER A 309 15.33 -3.07 -10.09
C SER A 309 15.98 -4.45 -10.23
N LEU A 310 17.30 -4.50 -10.39
CA LEU A 310 18.08 -5.75 -10.42
C LEU A 310 18.31 -6.33 -9.01
N THR A 311 18.10 -5.54 -7.95
CA THR A 311 18.27 -5.99 -6.57
C THR A 311 17.00 -6.69 -6.06
N ARG A 312 16.87 -8.00 -6.32
CA ARG A 312 15.73 -8.81 -5.86
C ARG A 312 16.01 -9.53 -4.54
N LEU A 313 16.11 -8.79 -3.44
CA LEU A 313 16.31 -9.34 -2.09
C LEU A 313 15.08 -9.08 -1.19
N PRO A 314 14.58 -10.09 -0.45
CA PRO A 314 13.33 -9.98 0.31
C PRO A 314 13.43 -9.07 1.54
N ASN A 315 14.62 -8.93 2.12
CA ASN A 315 14.81 -8.28 3.43
C ASN A 315 15.33 -6.83 3.31
N ILE A 316 15.19 -6.20 2.14
CA ILE A 316 15.49 -4.78 1.95
C ILE A 316 14.29 -3.96 2.47
N ALA A 317 14.56 -2.94 3.28
CA ALA A 317 13.57 -1.97 3.70
C ALA A 317 13.18 -1.06 2.51
N TRP A 318 12.30 -1.56 1.66
CA TRP A 318 11.74 -0.79 0.54
C TRP A 318 10.84 0.34 1.04
N GLY A 319 10.76 1.42 0.26
CA GLY A 319 9.68 2.40 0.41
C GLY A 319 8.34 1.70 0.17
N LYS A 320 7.41 1.78 1.12
CA LYS A 320 6.07 1.23 0.95
C LYS A 320 5.29 2.10 -0.03
N ASN A 321 5.04 1.60 -1.24
CA ASN A 321 4.08 2.09 -2.23
C ASN A 321 4.32 3.51 -2.80
N LEU A 322 3.80 3.76 -4.00
CA LEU A 322 3.71 5.11 -4.56
C LEU A 322 2.91 6.00 -3.60
N TYR A 323 3.62 6.83 -2.82
CA TYR A 323 3.04 8.10 -2.39
C TYR A 323 3.12 8.99 -3.63
N ALA A 324 2.05 9.03 -4.43
CA ALA A 324 1.74 10.33 -4.98
C ALA A 324 1.56 11.24 -3.76
N ASP A 325 2.26 12.38 -3.74
CA ASP A 325 1.97 13.38 -2.72
C ASP A 325 0.45 13.61 -2.73
N PRO A 326 -0.19 13.69 -1.55
CA PRO A 326 -1.60 14.00 -1.52
C PRO A 326 -1.81 15.31 -2.27
N PRO A 327 -2.90 15.44 -3.05
CA PRO A 327 -3.11 16.63 -3.86
C PRO A 327 -3.13 17.87 -2.95
N GLU A 328 -2.64 19.01 -3.43
CA GLU A 328 -2.54 20.25 -2.62
C GLU A 328 -3.90 20.68 -2.03
N ASN A 329 -5.00 20.28 -2.67
CA ASN A 329 -6.36 20.57 -2.24
C ASN A 329 -6.99 19.45 -1.38
N LEU A 330 -6.17 18.57 -0.77
CA LEU A 330 -6.65 17.48 0.09
C LEU A 330 -7.53 18.03 1.22
N PRO A 331 -8.78 17.55 1.38
CA PRO A 331 -9.65 18.01 2.47
C PRO A 331 -9.16 17.45 3.82
N VAL A 332 -8.41 18.25 4.56
CA VAL A 332 -7.88 17.91 5.89
C VAL A 332 -8.71 18.52 7.02
N ALA A 333 -8.82 17.83 8.14
CA ALA A 333 -9.62 18.28 9.29
C ALA A 333 -9.01 19.48 10.04
N GLU A 334 -7.69 19.66 9.97
CA GLU A 334 -6.97 20.74 10.65
C GLU A 334 -7.29 22.09 10.01
N GLY A 335 -7.57 23.11 10.81
CA GLY A 335 -7.88 24.47 10.33
C GLY A 335 -9.32 24.69 9.84
N LEU A 336 -10.16 23.65 9.80
CA LEU A 336 -11.57 23.77 9.43
C LEU A 336 -12.47 24.01 10.64
N ASN A 337 -13.49 24.87 10.46
CA ASN A 337 -14.58 25.04 11.42
C ASN A 337 -15.58 23.87 11.36
N ASP A 338 -16.53 23.81 12.29
CA ASP A 338 -17.47 22.67 12.38
C ASP A 338 -18.42 22.58 11.18
N GLU A 339 -18.80 23.73 10.61
CA GLU A 339 -19.63 23.80 9.40
C GLU A 339 -18.88 23.19 8.19
N GLN A 340 -17.62 23.57 7.98
CA GLN A 340 -16.78 23.02 6.91
C GLN A 340 -16.50 21.53 7.11
N LYS A 341 -16.31 21.08 8.36
CA LYS A 341 -16.15 19.64 8.68
C LYS A 341 -17.43 18.85 8.40
N SER A 342 -18.59 19.49 8.55
CA SER A 342 -19.88 18.88 8.24
C SER A 342 -20.09 18.63 6.74
N ASP A 343 -19.26 19.23 5.87
CA ASP A 343 -19.27 19.05 4.41
C ASP A 343 -18.17 18.11 3.89
N ILE A 344 -17.50 17.36 4.77
CA ILE A 344 -16.48 16.38 4.40
C ILE A 344 -16.87 15.01 4.97
N THR A 345 -16.61 13.92 4.26
CA THR A 345 -16.62 12.55 4.84
C THR A 345 -15.19 12.16 5.20
N PHE A 346 -14.85 12.15 6.48
CA PHE A 346 -13.51 11.76 6.95
C PHE A 346 -13.43 10.24 7.13
N PHE A 347 -12.36 9.62 6.64
CA PHE A 347 -12.26 8.15 6.68
C PHE A 347 -10.84 7.60 6.86
N ALA A 348 -9.81 8.44 6.75
CA ALA A 348 -8.42 7.99 6.78
C ALA A 348 -7.47 9.06 7.33
N LYS A 349 -6.21 8.65 7.53
CA LYS A 349 -5.08 9.50 7.90
C LYS A 349 -3.97 9.36 6.87
N THR A 350 -3.30 10.46 6.56
CA THR A 350 -2.13 10.49 5.67
C THR A 350 -1.10 11.48 6.21
N GLU A 351 0.15 11.34 5.79
CA GLU A 351 1.12 12.42 5.93
C GLU A 351 0.82 13.49 4.87
N PHE A 352 0.55 14.73 5.31
CA PHE A 352 0.31 15.89 4.46
C PHE A 352 1.10 17.07 5.02
N HIS A 353 1.95 17.69 4.19
CA HIS A 353 2.89 18.73 4.64
C HIS A 353 3.74 18.33 5.86
N ASN A 354 4.27 17.10 5.86
CA ASN A 354 5.10 16.51 6.94
C ASN A 354 4.40 16.42 8.30
N LYS A 355 3.07 16.32 8.30
CA LYS A 355 2.25 16.11 9.49
C LYS A 355 1.20 15.05 9.24
N ASP A 356 0.88 14.28 10.27
CA ASP A 356 -0.26 13.36 10.22
C ASP A 356 -1.56 14.18 10.17
N ALA A 357 -2.29 14.06 9.07
CA ALA A 357 -3.57 14.74 8.85
C ALA A 357 -4.70 13.72 8.66
N ILE A 358 -5.83 13.95 9.35
CA ILE A 358 -7.09 13.26 9.05
C ILE A 358 -7.66 13.90 7.79
N PHE A 359 -7.98 13.08 6.80
CA PHE A 359 -8.50 13.55 5.53
C PHE A 359 -9.77 12.81 5.11
N GLY A 360 -10.45 13.40 4.12
CA GLY A 360 -11.74 12.92 3.64
C GLY A 360 -12.02 13.30 2.20
N ILE A 361 -13.24 13.03 1.76
CA ILE A 361 -13.78 13.47 0.46
C ILE A 361 -14.83 14.54 0.71
N LYS A 362 -14.81 15.63 -0.08
CA LYS A 362 -15.81 16.70 0.02
C LYS A 362 -17.19 16.22 -0.39
N GLN A 363 -18.22 16.78 0.21
CA GLN A 363 -19.60 16.53 -0.18
C GLN A 363 -19.96 17.14 -1.53
N GLY A 364 -21.16 16.82 -2.01
CA GLY A 364 -21.65 17.27 -3.31
C GLY A 364 -20.97 16.55 -4.45
N GLU A 365 -20.30 17.29 -5.34
CA GLU A 365 -19.79 16.73 -6.60
C GLU A 365 -18.82 15.56 -6.43
N ASP A 366 -17.92 15.60 -5.44
CA ASP A 366 -16.89 14.57 -5.29
C ASP A 366 -17.51 13.25 -4.80
N ARG A 367 -18.36 13.28 -3.76
CA ARG A 367 -19.07 12.08 -3.26
C ARG A 367 -20.08 11.51 -4.27
N ARG A 368 -20.68 12.35 -5.12
CA ARG A 368 -21.63 11.91 -6.18
C ARG A 368 -20.96 11.18 -7.36
N ARG A 369 -19.63 11.12 -7.42
CA ARG A 369 -18.88 10.37 -8.45
C ARG A 369 -18.67 8.89 -8.10
N HIS A 370 -19.18 8.45 -6.94
CA HIS A 370 -19.05 7.09 -6.41
C HIS A 370 -17.60 6.72 -6.06
N ASN A 371 -17.44 5.68 -5.24
CA ASN A 371 -16.14 5.16 -4.84
C ASN A 371 -16.05 3.68 -5.15
N TYR A 372 -14.93 3.26 -5.74
CA TYR A 372 -14.63 1.86 -5.98
C TYR A 372 -13.40 1.44 -5.15
N ILE A 373 -13.59 0.49 -4.23
CA ILE A 373 -12.57 0.07 -3.26
C ILE A 373 -12.08 -1.33 -3.67
N ILE A 374 -10.78 -1.45 -3.98
CA ILE A 374 -10.15 -2.72 -4.37
C ILE A 374 -9.11 -3.10 -3.32
N GLY A 375 -9.15 -4.36 -2.89
CA GLY A 375 -8.21 -4.90 -1.91
C GLY A 375 -8.41 -6.39 -1.70
N LYS A 376 -7.34 -7.11 -1.37
CA LYS A 376 -7.43 -8.54 -0.99
C LYS A 376 -8.22 -8.68 0.32
N SER A 377 -8.61 -9.90 0.68
CA SER A 377 -9.18 -10.14 2.01
C SER A 377 -8.17 -9.75 3.11
N GLY A 378 -8.66 -9.19 4.21
CA GLY A 378 -7.83 -8.73 5.33
C GLY A 378 -7.05 -7.43 5.12
N THR A 379 -7.24 -6.70 4.00
CA THR A 379 -6.52 -5.43 3.76
C THR A 379 -7.24 -4.19 4.30
N GLY A 380 -8.34 -4.34 5.05
CA GLY A 380 -9.07 -3.23 5.68
C GLY A 380 -10.17 -2.57 4.83
N LYS A 381 -10.69 -3.23 3.79
CA LYS A 381 -11.80 -2.70 2.97
C LYS A 381 -13.05 -2.40 3.80
N THR A 382 -13.50 -3.38 4.58
CA THR A 382 -14.69 -3.25 5.45
C THR A 382 -14.48 -2.17 6.50
N THR A 383 -13.28 -2.05 7.08
CA THR A 383 -12.93 -0.96 8.00
C THR A 383 -13.01 0.42 7.33
N LEU A 384 -12.56 0.54 6.07
CA LEU A 384 -12.67 1.77 5.30
C LEU A 384 -14.15 2.15 5.06
N ILE A 385 -14.97 1.19 4.64
CA ILE A 385 -16.43 1.38 4.46
C ILE A 385 -17.08 1.80 5.78
N ALA A 386 -16.76 1.11 6.88
CA ALA A 386 -17.29 1.40 8.20
C ALA A 386 -16.97 2.85 8.63
N ASN A 387 -15.72 3.28 8.50
CA ASN A 387 -15.31 4.64 8.85
C ASN A 387 -16.10 5.70 8.07
N MET A 388 -16.31 5.49 6.77
CA MET A 388 -17.09 6.41 5.94
C MET A 388 -18.56 6.46 6.38
N ALA A 389 -19.19 5.29 6.57
CA ALA A 389 -20.59 5.20 6.98
C ALA A 389 -20.83 5.77 8.38
N ILE A 390 -19.93 5.51 9.34
CA ILE A 390 -19.99 6.06 10.70
C ILE A 390 -19.91 7.59 10.67
N ASP A 391 -18.99 8.17 9.88
CA ASP A 391 -18.87 9.62 9.77
C ASP A 391 -20.12 10.26 9.14
N ASP A 392 -20.71 9.62 8.11
CA ASP A 392 -21.97 10.05 7.50
C ASP A 392 -23.14 9.99 8.50
N ILE A 393 -23.29 8.89 9.23
CA ILE A 393 -24.35 8.69 10.24
C ILE A 393 -24.26 9.76 11.34
N ARG A 394 -23.05 9.99 11.88
CA ARG A 394 -22.80 10.98 12.93
C ARG A 394 -23.09 12.41 12.48
N LYS A 395 -22.96 12.69 11.18
CA LYS A 395 -23.27 13.99 10.58
C LYS A 395 -24.73 14.13 10.13
N GLY A 396 -25.60 13.20 10.50
CA GLY A 396 -27.03 13.29 10.18
C GLY A 396 -27.35 12.95 8.72
N ARG A 397 -26.44 12.30 7.99
CA ARG A 397 -26.66 11.92 6.59
C ARG A 397 -27.40 10.58 6.52
N GLY A 398 -28.13 10.39 5.41
CA GLY A 398 -28.84 9.15 5.13
C GLY A 398 -27.94 8.12 4.47
N VAL A 399 -27.98 6.89 4.95
CA VAL A 399 -27.14 5.80 4.46
C VAL A 399 -27.91 4.50 4.34
N ALA A 400 -27.52 3.68 3.36
CA ALA A 400 -27.86 2.27 3.29
C ALA A 400 -26.58 1.44 3.34
N ILE A 401 -26.56 0.40 4.14
CA ILE A 401 -25.47 -0.58 4.25
C ILE A 401 -26.02 -1.93 3.84
N ILE A 402 -25.34 -2.61 2.93
CA ILE A 402 -25.65 -3.98 2.51
C ILE A 402 -24.40 -4.82 2.74
N ASP A 403 -24.53 -5.82 3.62
CA ASP A 403 -23.41 -6.69 3.99
C ASP A 403 -23.83 -8.18 3.93
N PRO A 404 -23.12 -9.01 3.12
CA PRO A 404 -23.34 -10.46 3.10
C PRO A 404 -22.68 -11.22 4.26
N HIS A 405 -21.86 -10.57 5.10
CA HIS A 405 -21.04 -11.22 6.14
C HIS A 405 -21.36 -10.82 7.58
N GLY A 406 -21.97 -9.65 7.79
CA GLY A 406 -22.63 -9.25 9.05
C GLY A 406 -21.71 -8.42 9.93
N ASP A 407 -20.40 -8.65 9.83
CA ASP A 407 -19.37 -7.94 10.57
C ASP A 407 -19.46 -6.41 10.38
N LEU A 408 -19.80 -5.94 9.17
CA LEU A 408 -19.99 -4.50 8.92
C LEU A 408 -21.26 -4.01 9.61
N CYS A 409 -22.36 -4.77 9.54
CA CYS A 409 -23.62 -4.41 10.19
C CYS A 409 -23.45 -4.27 11.70
N ASP A 410 -22.85 -5.25 12.36
CA ASP A 410 -22.57 -5.22 13.80
C ASP A 410 -21.70 -4.01 14.18
N THR A 411 -20.64 -3.77 13.40
CA THR A 411 -19.77 -2.61 13.61
C THR A 411 -20.55 -1.29 13.49
N ILE A 412 -21.48 -1.15 12.54
CA ILE A 412 -22.23 0.10 12.39
C ILE A 412 -23.24 0.28 13.53
N LEU A 413 -23.92 -0.79 13.96
CA LEU A 413 -24.92 -0.74 15.03
C LEU A 413 -24.33 -0.15 16.32
N ASP A 414 -23.09 -0.52 16.67
CA ASP A 414 -22.36 0.01 17.84
C ASP A 414 -22.09 1.53 17.78
N TYR A 415 -22.14 2.12 16.59
CA TYR A 415 -21.79 3.52 16.34
C TYR A 415 -22.99 4.40 16.00
N ILE A 416 -24.21 3.86 16.00
CA ILE A 416 -25.43 4.65 15.81
C ILE A 416 -25.60 5.59 17.02
N PRO A 417 -25.64 6.92 16.82
CA PRO A 417 -25.86 7.85 17.92
C PRO A 417 -27.28 7.70 18.46
N SER A 418 -27.45 7.90 19.77
CA SER A 418 -28.74 7.77 20.46
C SER A 418 -29.86 8.61 19.84
N SER A 419 -29.52 9.76 19.25
CA SER A 419 -30.46 10.65 18.55
C SER A 419 -31.03 10.08 17.24
N ARG A 420 -30.40 9.04 16.66
CA ARG A 420 -30.75 8.46 15.35
C ARG A 420 -31.26 7.02 15.45
N VAL A 421 -31.37 6.44 16.64
CA VAL A 421 -31.82 5.04 16.83
C VAL A 421 -33.21 4.81 16.23
N ASN A 422 -34.13 5.76 16.41
CA ASN A 422 -35.49 5.68 15.85
C ASN A 422 -35.52 5.89 14.32
N ASP A 423 -34.43 6.38 13.73
CA ASP A 423 -34.27 6.55 12.29
C ASP A 423 -33.60 5.33 11.63
N CYS A 424 -33.28 4.29 12.42
CA CYS A 424 -32.58 3.11 11.96
C CYS A 424 -33.55 1.96 11.63
N CYS A 425 -33.56 1.55 10.37
CA CYS A 425 -34.20 0.33 9.88
C CYS A 425 -33.16 -0.78 9.78
N TYR A 426 -33.23 -1.75 10.70
CA TYR A 426 -32.40 -2.96 10.65
C TYR A 426 -33.19 -4.10 9.96
N PHE A 427 -32.74 -4.48 8.78
CA PHE A 427 -33.32 -5.54 7.95
C PHE A 427 -32.51 -6.81 8.09
N ASN A 428 -33.07 -7.80 8.79
CA ASN A 428 -32.47 -9.12 8.95
C ASN A 428 -33.52 -10.21 8.65
N PRO A 429 -33.49 -10.81 7.45
CA PRO A 429 -34.46 -11.83 7.05
C PRO A 429 -34.20 -13.21 7.67
N ALA A 430 -33.09 -13.39 8.39
CA ALA A 430 -32.82 -14.60 9.16
C ALA A 430 -33.42 -14.59 10.57
N ASP A 431 -33.92 -13.43 11.02
CA ASP A 431 -34.60 -13.27 12.31
C ASP A 431 -36.05 -13.80 12.22
N PRO A 432 -36.40 -14.88 12.94
CA PRO A 432 -37.75 -15.43 12.91
C PRO A 432 -38.77 -14.57 13.67
N ASP A 433 -38.33 -13.75 14.62
CA ASP A 433 -39.18 -12.94 15.49
C ASP A 433 -39.53 -11.59 14.84
N TYR A 434 -38.64 -11.08 13.99
CA TYR A 434 -38.76 -9.77 13.33
C TYR A 434 -38.65 -9.87 11.81
N VAL A 435 -39.70 -10.40 11.18
CA VAL A 435 -39.82 -10.45 9.72
C VAL A 435 -40.24 -9.08 9.17
N TYR A 436 -39.48 -8.57 8.19
CA TYR A 436 -39.79 -7.34 7.47
C TYR A 436 -40.21 -7.65 6.02
N PRO A 437 -41.50 -7.54 5.68
CA PRO A 437 -41.97 -7.73 4.32
C PRO A 437 -41.28 -6.83 3.29
N LEU A 438 -40.81 -7.42 2.20
CA LEU A 438 -40.22 -6.75 1.03
C LEU A 438 -40.82 -7.32 -0.25
N ASN A 439 -41.74 -6.58 -0.88
CA ASN A 439 -42.34 -6.97 -2.14
C ASN A 439 -41.66 -6.24 -3.31
N VAL A 440 -40.82 -6.95 -4.06
CA VAL A 440 -40.18 -6.36 -5.24
C VAL A 440 -41.17 -6.05 -6.38
N LEU A 441 -42.35 -6.69 -6.40
CA LEU A 441 -43.38 -6.47 -7.42
C LEU A 441 -44.20 -5.19 -7.18
N GLU A 442 -44.03 -4.55 -6.03
CA GLU A 442 -44.75 -3.34 -5.68
C GLU A 442 -44.29 -2.16 -6.55
N ALA A 443 -45.25 -1.52 -7.21
CA ALA A 443 -45.05 -0.36 -8.06
C ALA A 443 -46.07 0.73 -7.68
N GLN A 444 -45.62 1.97 -7.55
CA GLN A 444 -46.48 3.09 -7.18
C GLN A 444 -47.17 3.77 -8.36
N ASN A 445 -46.64 3.61 -9.57
CA ASN A 445 -47.20 4.20 -10.78
C ASN A 445 -46.92 3.34 -12.03
N GLU A 446 -47.63 3.63 -13.13
CA GLU A 446 -47.51 2.87 -14.40
C GLU A 446 -46.08 2.84 -14.95
N SER A 447 -45.35 3.96 -14.89
CA SER A 447 -43.97 4.04 -15.39
C SER A 447 -42.99 3.12 -14.63
N GLN A 448 -43.25 2.84 -13.35
CA GLN A 448 -42.42 1.92 -12.57
C GLN A 448 -42.67 0.46 -12.92
N LYS A 449 -43.86 0.09 -13.41
CA LYS A 449 -44.23 -1.32 -13.58
C LYS A 449 -43.29 -2.08 -14.51
N GLU A 450 -42.88 -1.46 -15.61
CA GLU A 450 -41.91 -2.05 -16.54
C GLU A 450 -40.50 -2.12 -15.95
N LEU A 451 -40.11 -1.12 -15.15
CA LEU A 451 -38.81 -1.09 -14.48
C LEU A 451 -38.73 -2.16 -13.40
N VAL A 452 -39.80 -2.35 -12.62
CA VAL A 452 -39.94 -3.44 -11.64
C VAL A 452 -39.81 -4.79 -12.34
N ALA A 453 -40.58 -5.01 -13.40
CA ALA A 453 -40.52 -6.28 -14.13
C ALA A 453 -39.12 -6.54 -14.70
N SER A 454 -38.48 -5.51 -15.27
CA SER A 454 -37.10 -5.63 -15.78
C SER A 454 -36.10 -5.91 -14.66
N GLY A 455 -36.24 -5.26 -13.50
CA GLY A 455 -35.41 -5.49 -12.33
C GLY A 455 -35.49 -6.93 -11.85
N VAL A 456 -36.70 -7.49 -11.70
CA VAL A 456 -36.91 -8.90 -11.33
C VAL A 456 -36.24 -9.84 -12.33
N ILE A 457 -36.41 -9.60 -13.63
CA ILE A 457 -35.75 -10.42 -14.65
C ILE A 457 -34.23 -10.34 -14.54
N SER A 458 -33.66 -9.15 -14.33
CA SER A 458 -32.22 -8.96 -14.18
C SER A 458 -31.67 -9.64 -12.93
N ILE A 459 -32.45 -9.71 -11.84
CA ILE A 459 -32.09 -10.47 -10.63
C ILE A 459 -31.98 -11.97 -10.95
N PHE A 460 -33.02 -12.57 -11.53
CA PHE A 460 -32.99 -14.01 -11.87
C PHE A 460 -31.93 -14.34 -12.93
N LYS A 461 -31.71 -13.43 -13.90
CA LYS A 461 -30.66 -13.58 -14.90
C LYS A 461 -29.26 -13.50 -14.29
N LYS A 462 -29.04 -12.68 -13.27
CA LYS A 462 -27.76 -12.64 -12.53
C LYS A 462 -27.50 -13.95 -11.80
N LEU A 463 -28.51 -14.50 -11.12
CA LEU A 463 -28.37 -15.74 -10.34
C LEU A 463 -28.20 -16.98 -11.23
N TYR A 464 -28.89 -17.05 -12.37
CA TYR A 464 -28.95 -18.28 -13.17
C TYR A 464 -28.43 -18.16 -14.61
N GLY A 465 -28.05 -16.97 -15.07
CA GLY A 465 -27.67 -16.68 -16.45
C GLY A 465 -26.53 -17.56 -16.95
N ASN A 466 -25.57 -17.87 -16.08
CA ASN A 466 -24.39 -18.67 -16.41
C ASN A 466 -24.64 -20.19 -16.34
N VAL A 467 -25.77 -20.62 -15.78
CA VAL A 467 -26.07 -22.04 -15.53
C VAL A 467 -27.15 -22.53 -16.49
N SER A 468 -28.29 -21.85 -16.53
CA SER A 468 -29.45 -22.26 -17.31
C SER A 468 -30.42 -21.10 -17.45
N TRP A 469 -30.31 -20.37 -18.56
CA TRP A 469 -31.19 -19.26 -18.93
C TRP A 469 -31.47 -19.29 -20.44
N GLY A 470 -32.74 -19.50 -20.82
CA GLY A 470 -33.14 -19.62 -22.22
C GLY A 470 -34.13 -18.53 -22.64
N PRO A 471 -34.22 -18.20 -23.95
CA PRO A 471 -35.16 -17.18 -24.44
C PRO A 471 -36.62 -17.46 -24.04
N ARG A 472 -37.03 -18.73 -24.02
CA ARG A 472 -38.38 -19.13 -23.61
C ARG A 472 -38.64 -18.90 -22.12
N LEU A 473 -37.67 -19.24 -21.27
CA LEU A 473 -37.75 -19.00 -19.83
C LEU A 473 -37.95 -17.51 -19.57
N GLU A 474 -37.10 -16.68 -20.20
CA GLU A 474 -37.19 -15.22 -20.04
C GLU A 474 -38.54 -14.68 -20.54
N HIS A 475 -39.01 -15.14 -21.70
CA HIS A 475 -40.29 -14.72 -22.27
C HIS A 475 -41.47 -15.05 -21.33
N ILE A 476 -41.54 -16.29 -20.82
CA ILE A 476 -42.61 -16.71 -19.92
C ILE A 476 -42.53 -15.96 -18.58
N LEU A 477 -41.35 -15.91 -17.96
CA LEU A 477 -41.16 -15.23 -16.67
C LEU A 477 -41.45 -13.73 -16.79
N ARG A 478 -41.01 -13.07 -17.87
CA ARG A 478 -41.27 -11.64 -18.10
C ARG A 478 -42.76 -11.35 -18.21
N ASN A 479 -43.50 -12.13 -18.99
CA ASN A 479 -44.95 -11.95 -19.11
C ASN A 479 -45.69 -12.27 -17.79
N ALA A 480 -45.24 -13.28 -17.04
CA ALA A 480 -45.77 -13.59 -15.72
C ALA A 480 -45.55 -12.42 -14.74
N VAL A 481 -44.32 -11.92 -14.62
CA VAL A 481 -43.99 -10.80 -13.74
C VAL A 481 -44.74 -9.53 -14.16
N LEU A 482 -44.75 -9.17 -15.46
CA LEU A 482 -45.51 -8.00 -15.95
C LEU A 482 -47.00 -8.10 -15.63
N THR A 483 -47.57 -9.30 -15.75
CA THR A 483 -48.98 -9.55 -15.40
C THR A 483 -49.22 -9.31 -13.92
N LEU A 484 -48.35 -9.81 -13.04
CA LEU A 484 -48.49 -9.71 -11.60
C LEU A 484 -48.26 -8.28 -11.08
N VAL A 485 -47.30 -7.55 -11.63
CA VAL A 485 -47.09 -6.13 -11.32
C VAL A 485 -48.32 -5.28 -11.70
N ASN A 486 -49.08 -5.70 -12.70
CA ASN A 486 -50.36 -5.08 -13.08
C ASN A 486 -51.57 -5.60 -12.29
N THR A 487 -51.37 -6.55 -11.38
CA THR A 487 -52.43 -7.20 -10.62
C THR A 487 -52.30 -6.82 -9.14
N PRO A 488 -53.21 -5.99 -8.60
CA PRO A 488 -53.14 -5.54 -7.21
C PRO A 488 -53.10 -6.71 -6.22
N GLY A 489 -52.27 -6.57 -5.18
CA GLY A 489 -52.11 -7.60 -4.15
C GLY A 489 -51.23 -8.79 -4.55
N SER A 490 -50.52 -8.71 -5.68
CA SER A 490 -49.59 -9.76 -6.09
C SER A 490 -48.25 -9.65 -5.36
N ASP A 491 -47.62 -10.82 -5.20
CA ASP A 491 -46.28 -10.98 -4.65
C ASP A 491 -45.51 -12.06 -5.43
N MET A 492 -44.28 -12.35 -5.01
CA MET A 492 -43.40 -13.29 -5.67
C MET A 492 -43.95 -14.73 -5.75
N THR A 493 -44.81 -15.13 -4.82
CA THR A 493 -45.37 -16.50 -4.80
C THR A 493 -46.38 -16.73 -5.92
N HIS A 494 -47.06 -15.65 -6.35
CA HIS A 494 -48.05 -15.70 -7.42
C HIS A 494 -47.44 -15.98 -8.80
N ILE A 495 -46.12 -15.88 -8.97
CA ILE A 495 -45.42 -16.29 -10.21
C ILE A 495 -45.64 -17.79 -10.44
N VAL A 496 -45.52 -18.60 -9.39
CA VAL A 496 -45.79 -20.04 -9.49
C VAL A 496 -47.28 -20.29 -9.71
N GLU A 497 -48.14 -19.55 -9.01
CA GLU A 497 -49.59 -19.74 -9.08
C GLU A 497 -50.16 -19.41 -10.47
N ILE A 498 -49.76 -18.31 -11.10
CA ILE A 498 -50.27 -17.93 -12.43
C ILE A 498 -49.87 -18.92 -13.54
N LEU A 499 -48.72 -19.58 -13.38
CA LEU A 499 -48.23 -20.57 -14.33
C LEU A 499 -48.89 -21.94 -14.16
N THR A 500 -49.23 -22.31 -12.91
CA THR A 500 -49.69 -23.67 -12.56
C THR A 500 -51.18 -23.81 -12.31
N ASN A 501 -51.88 -22.73 -11.91
CA ASN A 501 -53.30 -22.74 -11.57
C ASN A 501 -54.14 -22.04 -12.67
N PRO A 502 -54.84 -22.80 -13.54
CA PRO A 502 -55.64 -22.22 -14.62
C PRO A 502 -56.80 -21.35 -14.13
N THR A 503 -57.37 -21.67 -12.96
CA THR A 503 -58.48 -20.90 -12.36
C THR A 503 -58.01 -19.53 -11.91
N TYR A 504 -56.88 -19.48 -11.21
CA TYR A 504 -56.25 -18.22 -10.82
C TYR A 504 -55.84 -17.42 -12.05
N ARG A 505 -55.18 -18.05 -13.03
CA ARG A 505 -54.79 -17.40 -14.29
C ARG A 505 -55.98 -16.77 -15.00
N LYS A 506 -57.09 -17.49 -15.19
CA LYS A 506 -58.30 -16.94 -15.82
C LYS A 506 -58.84 -15.71 -15.09
N LYS A 507 -58.86 -15.74 -13.75
CA LYS A 507 -59.29 -14.62 -12.91
C LYS A 507 -58.39 -13.39 -13.12
N VAL A 508 -57.07 -13.57 -13.11
CA VAL A 508 -56.10 -12.49 -13.30
C VAL A 508 -56.19 -11.91 -14.72
N VAL A 509 -56.21 -12.78 -15.74
CA VAL A 509 -56.25 -12.39 -17.17
C VAL A 509 -57.52 -11.60 -17.51
N ALA A 510 -58.66 -11.94 -16.90
CA ALA A 510 -59.90 -11.18 -17.08
C ALA A 510 -59.80 -9.73 -16.58
N GLY A 511 -58.96 -9.46 -15.57
CA GLY A 511 -58.75 -8.12 -15.00
C GLY A 511 -57.69 -7.27 -15.72
N LEU A 512 -56.82 -7.88 -16.54
CA LEU A 512 -55.76 -7.17 -17.26
C LEU A 512 -56.32 -6.13 -18.23
N GLN A 513 -55.74 -4.94 -18.33
CA GLN A 513 -56.12 -3.95 -19.36
C GLN A 513 -55.24 -4.03 -20.62
N ASN A 514 -54.00 -4.51 -20.48
CA ASN A 514 -53.02 -4.58 -21.56
C ASN A 514 -53.35 -5.71 -22.55
N VAL A 515 -53.65 -5.34 -23.80
CA VAL A 515 -54.02 -6.28 -24.88
C VAL A 515 -52.89 -7.26 -25.21
N THR A 516 -51.63 -6.83 -25.17
CA THR A 516 -50.46 -7.68 -25.44
C THR A 516 -50.33 -8.78 -24.40
N LEU A 517 -50.48 -8.44 -23.10
CA LEU A 517 -50.43 -9.44 -22.02
C LEU A 517 -51.62 -10.42 -22.12
N ARG A 518 -52.84 -9.93 -22.42
CA ARG A 518 -53.99 -10.82 -22.67
C ARG A 518 -53.72 -11.78 -23.84
N ASN A 519 -53.14 -11.28 -24.93
CA ASN A 519 -52.81 -12.08 -26.10
C ASN A 519 -51.78 -13.17 -25.78
N PHE A 520 -50.75 -12.86 -25.00
CA PHE A 520 -49.79 -13.87 -24.53
C PHE A 520 -50.52 -15.01 -23.81
N TRP A 521 -51.38 -14.71 -22.84
CA TRP A 521 -52.06 -15.77 -22.09
C TRP A 521 -53.05 -16.57 -22.94
N ILE A 522 -53.91 -15.90 -23.72
CA ILE A 522 -55.01 -16.55 -24.44
C ILE A 522 -54.55 -17.22 -25.75
N ASN A 523 -53.65 -16.58 -26.49
CA ASN A 523 -53.30 -16.98 -27.85
C ASN A 523 -51.94 -17.66 -27.95
N GLU A 524 -51.08 -17.57 -26.93
CA GLU A 524 -49.77 -18.21 -26.92
C GLU A 524 -49.70 -19.29 -25.84
N PHE A 525 -49.82 -18.93 -24.56
CA PHE A 525 -49.63 -19.82 -23.43
C PHE A 525 -50.74 -20.89 -23.32
N ASP A 526 -52.02 -20.49 -23.29
CA ASP A 526 -53.15 -21.43 -23.17
C ASP A 526 -53.39 -22.28 -24.44
N ARG A 527 -52.72 -21.95 -25.55
CA ARG A 527 -52.77 -22.76 -26.79
C ARG A 527 -51.73 -23.88 -26.81
N MET A 528 -50.76 -23.86 -25.91
CA MET A 528 -49.80 -24.96 -25.76
C MET A 528 -50.53 -26.22 -25.31
N ASP A 529 -50.13 -27.39 -25.81
CA ASP A 529 -50.59 -28.63 -25.22
C ASP A 529 -50.05 -28.77 -23.78
N GLU A 530 -50.79 -29.48 -22.92
CA GLU A 530 -50.48 -29.54 -21.49
C GLU A 530 -49.07 -30.08 -21.19
N LYS A 531 -48.60 -31.05 -22.00
CA LYS A 531 -47.26 -31.62 -21.83
C LYS A 531 -46.19 -30.57 -22.15
N PHE A 532 -46.33 -29.89 -23.29
CA PHE A 532 -45.40 -28.85 -23.67
C PHE A 532 -45.44 -27.64 -22.72
N GLN A 533 -46.64 -27.26 -22.23
CA GLN A 533 -46.78 -26.19 -21.24
C GLN A 533 -46.00 -26.52 -19.96
N ASN A 534 -46.14 -27.75 -19.45
CA ASN A 534 -45.41 -28.21 -18.26
C ASN A 534 -43.89 -28.21 -18.48
N GLU A 535 -43.41 -28.69 -19.63
CA GLU A 535 -41.98 -28.63 -19.99
C GLU A 535 -41.48 -27.18 -20.11
N ALA A 536 -42.30 -26.25 -20.62
CA ALA A 536 -41.93 -24.86 -20.81
C ALA A 536 -41.84 -24.07 -19.50
N ILE A 537 -42.72 -24.35 -18.52
CA ILE A 537 -42.72 -23.64 -17.22
C ILE A 537 -41.76 -24.25 -16.20
N ALA A 538 -41.39 -25.54 -16.32
CA ALA A 538 -40.54 -26.22 -15.35
C ALA A 538 -39.24 -25.47 -15.00
N PRO A 539 -38.50 -24.88 -15.96
CA PRO A 539 -37.32 -24.07 -15.63
C PRO A 539 -37.62 -22.83 -14.80
N VAL A 540 -38.78 -22.20 -14.99
CA VAL A 540 -39.23 -21.04 -14.20
C VAL A 540 -39.59 -21.50 -12.79
N LEU A 541 -40.38 -22.57 -12.67
CA LEU A 541 -40.81 -23.13 -11.39
C LEU A 541 -39.62 -23.58 -10.53
N ASN A 542 -38.62 -24.22 -11.12
CA ASN A 542 -37.44 -24.68 -10.38
C ASN A 542 -36.64 -23.50 -9.77
N LYS A 543 -36.51 -22.39 -10.50
CA LYS A 543 -35.74 -21.22 -10.06
C LYS A 543 -36.51 -20.40 -9.04
N VAL A 544 -37.76 -20.06 -9.33
CA VAL A 544 -38.60 -19.27 -8.43
C VAL A 544 -38.96 -20.08 -7.18
N GLY A 545 -39.25 -21.37 -7.36
CA GLY A 545 -39.57 -22.31 -6.29
C GLY A 545 -38.45 -22.52 -5.29
N GLN A 546 -37.17 -22.48 -5.72
CA GLN A 546 -36.02 -22.57 -4.80
C GLN A 546 -36.10 -21.51 -3.69
N PHE A 547 -36.47 -20.27 -4.03
CA PHE A 547 -36.59 -19.18 -3.05
C PHE A 547 -37.86 -19.26 -2.20
N ILE A 548 -39.00 -19.58 -2.82
CA ILE A 548 -40.27 -19.72 -2.11
C ILE A 548 -40.23 -20.89 -1.12
N SER A 549 -39.43 -21.92 -1.39
CA SER A 549 -39.27 -23.09 -0.51
C SER A 549 -38.55 -22.76 0.80
N SER A 550 -37.75 -21.70 0.84
CA SER A 550 -37.04 -21.25 2.05
C SER A 550 -38.00 -20.44 2.95
N THR A 551 -38.27 -20.93 4.16
CA THR A 551 -39.20 -20.28 5.11
C THR A 551 -38.83 -18.82 5.38
N ASN A 552 -37.55 -18.53 5.62
CA ASN A 552 -37.06 -17.17 5.92
C ASN A 552 -37.31 -16.21 4.75
N ILE A 553 -37.05 -16.68 3.53
CA ILE A 553 -37.25 -15.90 2.31
C ILE A 553 -38.73 -15.73 2.02
N ARG A 554 -39.51 -16.81 2.10
CA ARG A 554 -40.95 -16.78 1.91
C ARG A 554 -41.62 -15.79 2.86
N ASN A 555 -41.27 -15.83 4.14
CA ASN A 555 -41.78 -14.90 5.14
C ASN A 555 -41.44 -13.43 4.79
N THR A 556 -40.32 -13.19 4.11
CA THR A 556 -39.95 -11.85 3.65
C THR A 556 -40.72 -11.41 2.40
N ILE A 557 -40.87 -12.29 1.40
CA ILE A 557 -41.34 -11.90 0.05
C ILE A 557 -42.80 -12.23 -0.26
N ALA A 558 -43.47 -13.06 0.54
CA ALA A 558 -44.85 -13.52 0.32
C ALA A 558 -45.87 -12.55 0.94
N HIS A 559 -45.74 -11.27 0.61
CA HIS A 559 -46.58 -10.21 1.11
C HIS A 559 -46.96 -9.24 -0.01
N PRO A 560 -48.22 -8.77 -0.08
CA PRO A 560 -48.66 -7.84 -1.11
C PRO A 560 -48.03 -6.45 -0.98
N HIS A 561 -47.63 -6.05 0.22
CA HIS A 561 -47.07 -4.74 0.52
C HIS A 561 -45.75 -4.86 1.29
N SER A 562 -44.80 -4.01 0.94
CA SER A 562 -43.55 -3.86 1.66
C SER A 562 -43.79 -3.09 2.95
N LYS A 563 -43.17 -3.54 4.04
CA LYS A 563 -43.10 -2.75 5.29
C LYS A 563 -41.99 -1.70 5.21
N ILE A 564 -40.95 -2.00 4.44
CA ILE A 564 -39.80 -1.11 4.24
C ILE A 564 -40.12 -0.14 3.11
N ASN A 565 -40.21 1.15 3.43
CA ASN A 565 -40.37 2.21 2.45
C ASN A 565 -39.00 2.83 2.14
N ILE A 566 -38.36 2.35 1.07
CA ILE A 566 -37.02 2.81 0.67
C ILE A 566 -37.05 4.29 0.26
N GLN A 567 -38.11 4.75 -0.41
CA GLN A 567 -38.24 6.15 -0.80
C GLN A 567 -38.26 7.08 0.42
N GLU A 568 -39.06 6.75 1.43
CA GLU A 568 -39.11 7.50 2.70
C GLU A 568 -37.76 7.48 3.42
N ILE A 569 -37.11 6.30 3.49
CA ILE A 569 -35.78 6.17 4.10
C ILE A 569 -34.78 7.11 3.44
N MET A 570 -34.81 7.18 2.10
CA MET A 570 -33.91 8.07 1.38
C MET A 570 -34.30 9.54 1.58
N ASP A 571 -35.60 9.89 1.50
CA ASP A 571 -36.09 11.27 1.50
C ASP A 571 -35.91 11.92 2.88
N GLU A 572 -36.10 11.14 3.95
CA GLU A 572 -35.95 11.57 5.34
C GLU A 572 -34.52 11.35 5.90
N LYS A 573 -33.56 10.97 5.04
CA LYS A 573 -32.15 10.73 5.41
C LYS A 573 -31.99 9.69 6.52
N LYS A 574 -32.83 8.66 6.56
CA LYS A 574 -32.78 7.55 7.55
C LYS A 574 -31.60 6.61 7.30
N ILE A 575 -31.43 5.65 8.19
CA ILE A 575 -30.37 4.64 8.15
C ILE A 575 -31.02 3.30 7.81
N LEU A 576 -30.57 2.65 6.74
CA LEU A 576 -30.93 1.27 6.41
C LEU A 576 -29.70 0.38 6.61
N ILE A 577 -29.82 -0.65 7.45
CA ILE A 577 -28.79 -1.66 7.64
C ILE A 577 -29.38 -2.99 7.22
N ALA A 578 -28.93 -3.52 6.09
CA ALA A 578 -29.34 -4.81 5.56
C ALA A 578 -28.28 -5.85 5.88
N ASP A 579 -28.54 -6.60 6.93
CA ASP A 579 -27.75 -7.74 7.34
C ASP A 579 -28.23 -8.99 6.57
N LEU A 580 -27.48 -9.32 5.52
CA LEU A 580 -27.72 -10.49 4.67
C LEU A 580 -26.74 -11.61 4.99
N SER A 581 -25.97 -11.43 6.05
CA SER A 581 -25.12 -12.46 6.59
C SER A 581 -25.97 -13.48 7.27
N ASN A 582 -25.64 -14.75 7.06
CA ASN A 582 -25.82 -15.82 8.01
C ASN A 582 -25.54 -17.13 7.27
N GLY A 583 -24.84 -18.05 7.93
CA GLY A 583 -24.77 -19.48 7.53
C GLY A 583 -26.13 -20.20 7.50
N LYS A 584 -27.23 -19.46 7.70
CA LYS A 584 -28.64 -19.89 7.68
C LYS A 584 -29.39 -19.51 6.41
N LEU A 585 -29.03 -18.41 5.72
CA LEU A 585 -29.73 -17.98 4.50
C LEU A 585 -29.18 -18.70 3.26
N GLY A 586 -27.88 -18.94 3.19
CA GLY A 586 -27.22 -19.47 1.99
C GLY A 586 -26.94 -18.38 0.95
N GLU A 587 -25.93 -18.61 0.11
CA GLU A 587 -25.37 -17.61 -0.81
C GLU A 587 -26.42 -17.09 -1.82
N ASP A 588 -27.14 -17.99 -2.49
CA ASP A 588 -28.17 -17.63 -3.48
C ASP A 588 -29.29 -16.74 -2.89
N ASN A 589 -29.70 -17.02 -1.64
CA ASN A 589 -30.77 -16.28 -0.97
C ASN A 589 -30.30 -14.88 -0.53
N SER A 590 -29.06 -14.78 -0.03
CA SER A 590 -28.43 -13.50 0.29
C SER A 590 -28.30 -12.63 -0.97
N ALA A 591 -27.81 -13.22 -2.07
CA ALA A 591 -27.68 -12.55 -3.35
C ALA A 591 -29.03 -12.07 -3.90
N LEU A 592 -30.09 -12.89 -3.80
CA LEU A 592 -31.45 -12.51 -4.19
C LEU A 592 -31.93 -11.28 -3.41
N LEU A 593 -31.89 -11.33 -2.08
CA LEU A 593 -32.42 -10.26 -1.23
C LEU A 593 -31.63 -8.96 -1.40
N GLY A 594 -30.30 -9.04 -1.48
CA GLY A 594 -29.47 -7.86 -1.75
C GLY A 594 -29.78 -7.26 -3.12
N ALA A 595 -29.96 -8.08 -4.16
CA ALA A 595 -30.34 -7.59 -5.48
C ALA A 595 -31.76 -6.99 -5.49
N MET A 596 -32.71 -7.51 -4.70
CA MET A 596 -34.05 -6.92 -4.52
C MET A 596 -33.97 -5.54 -3.84
N LEU A 597 -33.20 -5.42 -2.75
CA LEU A 597 -33.00 -4.14 -2.06
C LEU A 597 -32.36 -3.10 -2.97
N ILE A 598 -31.32 -3.47 -3.72
CA ILE A 598 -30.64 -2.58 -4.66
C ILE A 598 -31.58 -2.15 -5.78
N THR A 599 -32.41 -3.05 -6.28
CA THR A 599 -33.45 -2.72 -7.28
C THR A 599 -34.46 -1.73 -6.70
N GLN A 600 -34.92 -1.91 -5.46
CA GLN A 600 -35.82 -0.97 -4.80
C GLN A 600 -35.18 0.40 -4.54
N ILE A 601 -33.89 0.43 -4.19
CA ILE A 601 -33.11 1.67 -4.07
C ILE A 601 -32.99 2.36 -5.44
N GLN A 602 -32.70 1.62 -6.51
CA GLN A 602 -32.66 2.16 -7.87
C GLN A 602 -34.01 2.77 -8.26
N LEU A 603 -35.11 2.05 -8.06
CA LEU A 603 -36.46 2.53 -8.40
C LEU A 603 -36.83 3.79 -7.59
N SER A 604 -36.55 3.77 -6.27
CA SER A 604 -36.79 4.90 -5.38
C SER A 604 -35.95 6.12 -5.78
N ALA A 605 -34.69 5.91 -6.17
CA ALA A 605 -33.82 6.98 -6.68
C ALA A 605 -34.38 7.59 -7.97
N MET A 606 -34.82 6.77 -8.93
CA MET A 606 -35.38 7.25 -10.20
C MET A 606 -36.70 8.01 -10.02
N ASN A 607 -37.51 7.67 -9.01
CA ASN A 607 -38.73 8.41 -8.69
C ASN A 607 -38.48 9.84 -8.22
N ARG A 608 -37.27 10.13 -7.72
CA ARG A 608 -36.90 11.49 -7.33
C ARG A 608 -36.68 12.43 -8.51
N VAL A 609 -36.69 11.92 -9.75
CA VAL A 609 -36.68 12.76 -10.97
C VAL A 609 -37.84 13.76 -10.96
N PHE A 610 -38.95 13.45 -10.28
CA PHE A 610 -40.11 14.35 -10.14
C PHE A 610 -39.94 15.43 -9.05
N GLN A 611 -38.89 15.36 -8.23
CA GLN A 611 -38.55 16.39 -7.23
C GLN A 611 -37.58 17.44 -7.84
N SER A 612 -37.58 18.67 -7.33
CA SER A 612 -36.59 19.67 -7.77
C SER A 612 -35.19 19.27 -7.31
N GLN A 613 -34.14 19.66 -8.05
CA GLN A 613 -32.76 19.27 -7.71
C GLN A 613 -32.33 19.75 -6.31
N SER A 614 -32.84 20.89 -5.84
CA SER A 614 -32.54 21.45 -4.52
C SER A 614 -33.20 20.69 -3.37
N ASP A 615 -34.32 20.01 -3.63
CA ASP A 615 -35.06 19.27 -2.61
C ASP A 615 -34.55 17.83 -2.46
N ARG A 616 -33.74 17.36 -3.42
CA ARG A 616 -33.16 16.02 -3.41
C ARG A 616 -32.04 15.94 -2.38
N SER A 617 -32.32 15.22 -1.30
CA SER A 617 -31.32 14.89 -0.29
C SER A 617 -30.34 13.81 -0.79
N ASP A 618 -29.05 14.05 -0.61
CA ASP A 618 -28.01 13.05 -0.87
C ASP A 618 -28.19 11.83 0.07
N PHE A 619 -28.02 10.64 -0.49
CA PHE A 619 -28.17 9.35 0.20
C PHE A 619 -27.04 8.41 -0.24
N TYR A 620 -26.33 7.81 0.71
CA TYR A 620 -25.13 7.01 0.40
C TYR A 620 -25.38 5.52 0.55
N LEU A 621 -25.17 4.78 -0.54
CA LEU A 621 -25.25 3.32 -0.55
C LEU A 621 -23.84 2.73 -0.39
N TYR A 622 -23.61 2.05 0.73
CA TYR A 622 -22.41 1.28 1.05
C TYR A 622 -22.72 -0.21 0.86
N VAL A 623 -21.95 -0.88 0.01
CA VAL A 623 -22.15 -2.30 -0.31
C VAL A 623 -20.82 -3.01 -0.12
N ASP A 624 -20.73 -3.91 0.85
CA ASP A 624 -19.58 -4.82 0.95
C ASP A 624 -19.75 -5.98 -0.04
N GLU A 625 -18.64 -6.43 -0.62
CA GLU A 625 -18.60 -7.49 -1.64
C GLU A 625 -19.66 -7.31 -2.77
N PHE A 626 -19.73 -6.09 -3.34
CA PHE A 626 -20.77 -5.67 -4.29
C PHE A 626 -21.00 -6.62 -5.48
N GLN A 627 -19.98 -7.38 -5.90
CA GLN A 627 -20.07 -8.34 -7.00
C GLN A 627 -21.11 -9.44 -6.78
N ASN A 628 -21.45 -9.72 -5.52
CA ASN A 628 -22.48 -10.69 -5.14
C ASN A 628 -23.88 -10.20 -5.52
N PHE A 629 -24.08 -8.88 -5.55
CA PHE A 629 -25.38 -8.26 -5.81
C PHE A 629 -25.44 -7.48 -7.14
N ALA A 630 -24.32 -7.40 -7.87
CA ALA A 630 -24.21 -6.60 -9.09
C ALA A 630 -25.16 -7.08 -10.21
N THR A 631 -26.19 -6.28 -10.49
CA THR A 631 -27.14 -6.43 -11.62
C THR A 631 -27.06 -5.22 -12.55
N GLU A 632 -27.82 -5.22 -13.65
CA GLU A 632 -27.99 -4.03 -14.51
C GLU A 632 -28.51 -2.80 -13.75
N ALA A 633 -29.17 -2.98 -12.60
CA ALA A 633 -29.59 -1.89 -11.73
C ALA A 633 -28.41 -1.04 -11.24
N PHE A 634 -27.25 -1.65 -10.95
CA PHE A 634 -26.05 -0.91 -10.55
C PHE A 634 -25.54 0.01 -11.65
N ILE A 635 -25.59 -0.45 -12.91
CA ILE A 635 -25.16 0.36 -14.05
C ILE A 635 -26.01 1.63 -14.10
N LYS A 636 -27.34 1.48 -13.98
CA LYS A 636 -28.27 2.61 -13.94
C LYS A 636 -28.07 3.52 -12.74
N ILE A 637 -27.83 2.98 -11.54
CA ILE A 637 -27.51 3.79 -10.35
C ILE A 637 -26.26 4.65 -10.63
N LEU A 638 -25.20 4.04 -11.15
CA LEU A 638 -23.93 4.73 -11.39
C LEU A 638 -24.04 5.81 -12.48
N SER A 639 -24.81 5.56 -13.54
CA SER A 639 -24.93 6.48 -14.68
C SER A 639 -26.05 7.52 -14.58
N GLU A 640 -27.18 7.19 -13.95
CA GLU A 640 -28.41 7.97 -14.00
C GLU A 640 -28.83 8.54 -12.65
N ALA A 641 -28.60 7.84 -11.54
CA ALA A 641 -29.03 8.29 -10.20
C ALA A 641 -28.19 9.45 -9.63
N ARG A 642 -27.15 9.90 -10.37
CA ARG A 642 -26.38 11.11 -10.04
C ARG A 642 -27.15 12.41 -10.32
N LYS A 643 -28.08 12.38 -11.27
CA LYS A 643 -28.88 13.55 -11.69
C LYS A 643 -30.08 13.70 -10.78
#